data_AF-A0A084B2F6-F1
#
_entry.id   AF-A0A084B2F6-F1
#
_cell.length_a   1.000
_cell.length_b   1.000
_cell.length_c   1.000
_cell.angle_alpha   90.00
_cell.angle_beta   90.00
_cell.angle_gamma   90.00
#
_symmetry.space_group_name_H-M   'P 1'
#
loop_
_entity.id
_entity.type
_entity.pdbx_description
1 polymer ?
#
loop_
_entity_poly.entity_id
_entity_poly.type
_entity_poly.pdbx_seq_one_letter_code
_entity_poly.pdbx_strand_id
1 'polypeptide(L)'
;MMFSLPALLLATLMLSSGVLGQVPAGLEGFPVCATGCITEAFEQGLCAATDQTCICTDATFQAQVTECVTASCTIPEALVTHNQTLASCGAPVRDRSHQLLVVSISMACVADLFVLLRVIYKAFIMHMDFGLDDWFVLATVLAGLPSVVITAEGLVPNGLGRDIWTLTATEITNVVRYFYLMAWLYFLQTALLKLTIICFYMRIFPSQGVRRLLWGTFIFVSLWGIAFVLAAIFQCRPISYFWHRWDGMHEGTCIEINALSWSNAAMNIAIDCWILAIPIWQLRKLHLHWKKKIPVGIMFSLGFFVTIVSILRLRSLVNFGTHENVTWEFYDVALWSTIEVCVGIITACLPTVRIFLVKIFPMLSGSSYASKGAYYNHSSNPRSGNMNPARNEVRIASKGRPESVSDGGSPPGIQFQKSYAVQYSDNDESSLPPNFNEARTMPLVTFDQGFGLGLAVGVVVTLVITLVVSALVLRSSDSAGLGQWKLNIDTPLPSMWMNVGYWKDGDGQPIKRFPEACAALLHQILDASGILTQDHNEKGLAVLDLGYGCGDQTWELAELVRTGGWAGFRYVGLSLDKTQVMLANLRLCREFAAKPAREYTHGSTVRLFCADAAKPETWTPAIAQSVAALADENFTERWLLALDCIYHFSPSRRPVLQYAAQNLNANYMAFDLLLNDTSSTRDTLVARAIGVMMGCPWRTFLTEQEYIDQLVECGYERKTIVVREITENVFPGLVKFIDRQDSALGDYGLSLGGFKLAQRIFDWFSRTRVVRAVIVVAPVLCNGVQQPTYRALENPL
;
A
#
# COMPACT_ATOMS: atom_id res chain seq x y z
N MET A 1 27.07 -12.30 -99.99
CA MET A 1 28.28 -11.48 -100.19
C MET A 1 28.28 -10.41 -99.10
N MET A 2 29.18 -10.57 -98.14
CA MET A 2 30.39 -9.75 -98.01
C MET A 2 30.10 -8.48 -97.21
N PHE A 3 30.41 -8.48 -95.90
CA PHE A 3 31.64 -7.90 -95.31
C PHE A 3 31.42 -6.41 -94.99
N SER A 4 31.73 -5.82 -93.83
CA SER A 4 32.66 -6.14 -92.74
C SER A 4 32.36 -5.19 -91.57
N LEU A 5 32.36 -5.65 -90.32
CA LEU A 5 33.46 -5.48 -89.34
C LEU A 5 34.04 -4.05 -89.28
N PRO A 6 33.45 -3.15 -88.45
CA PRO A 6 34.29 -2.59 -87.38
C PRO A 6 33.59 -2.35 -86.03
N ALA A 7 32.29 -2.65 -85.88
CA ALA A 7 31.58 -2.35 -84.62
C ALA A 7 31.76 -3.44 -83.52
N LEU A 8 32.18 -4.65 -83.88
CA LEU A 8 32.32 -5.76 -82.92
C LEU A 8 33.70 -5.83 -82.24
N LEU A 9 34.68 -5.02 -82.67
CA LEU A 9 36.07 -5.09 -82.20
C LEU A 9 36.41 -4.08 -81.09
N LEU A 10 35.54 -3.10 -80.85
CA LEU A 10 35.65 -2.17 -79.70
C LEU A 10 35.00 -2.71 -78.42
N ALA A 11 34.11 -3.70 -78.53
CA ALA A 11 33.52 -4.39 -77.38
C ALA A 11 34.41 -5.51 -76.82
N THR A 12 35.40 -6.00 -77.60
CA THR A 12 36.29 -7.09 -77.19
C THR A 12 37.68 -6.64 -76.70
N LEU A 13 37.99 -5.34 -76.72
CA LEU A 13 39.26 -4.78 -76.23
C LEU A 13 39.15 -4.02 -74.90
N MET A 14 37.95 -3.94 -74.31
CA MET A 14 37.73 -3.46 -72.93
C MET A 14 37.50 -4.60 -71.93
N LEU A 15 37.90 -5.83 -72.29
CA LEU A 15 37.81 -7.04 -71.45
C LEU A 15 39.17 -7.51 -70.91
N SER A 16 40.23 -6.70 -70.99
CA SER A 16 41.57 -7.07 -70.48
C SER A 16 42.21 -6.05 -69.53
N SER A 17 41.40 -5.24 -68.83
CA SER A 17 41.89 -4.43 -67.70
C SER A 17 40.87 -4.37 -66.55
N GLY A 18 40.06 -5.41 -66.39
CA GLY A 18 39.47 -5.72 -65.10
C GLY A 18 40.50 -6.51 -64.33
N VAL A 19 41.29 -5.85 -63.48
CA VAL A 19 41.91 -6.53 -62.34
C VAL A 19 40.74 -7.06 -61.52
N LEU A 20 40.29 -8.28 -61.81
CA LEU A 20 39.70 -9.13 -60.78
C LEU A 20 40.82 -9.29 -59.76
N GLY A 21 40.85 -8.39 -58.77
CA GLY A 21 41.57 -8.65 -57.55
C GLY A 21 41.03 -9.99 -57.06
N GLN A 22 41.86 -11.04 -57.14
CA GLN A 22 41.54 -12.28 -56.47
C GLN A 22 41.41 -11.92 -55.00
N VAL A 23 40.19 -11.96 -54.48
CA VAL A 23 39.94 -11.83 -53.04
C VAL A 23 40.77 -12.95 -52.39
N PRO A 24 41.68 -12.65 -51.45
CA PRO A 24 42.47 -13.66 -50.77
C PRO A 24 41.54 -14.71 -50.16
N ALA A 25 41.88 -16.00 -50.29
CA ALA A 25 41.12 -17.08 -49.67
C ALA A 25 41.02 -16.82 -48.15
N GLY A 26 39.79 -16.63 -47.65
CA GLY A 26 39.53 -16.24 -46.24
C GLY A 26 38.78 -14.91 -46.07
N LEU A 27 38.63 -14.11 -47.13
CA LEU A 27 37.88 -12.83 -47.13
C LEU A 27 36.57 -12.89 -47.93
N GLU A 28 36.06 -14.09 -48.21
CA GLU A 28 34.79 -14.28 -48.92
C GLU A 28 33.60 -13.73 -48.10
N GLY A 29 32.95 -12.69 -48.62
CA GLY A 29 31.78 -12.06 -47.99
C GLY A 29 32.00 -10.63 -47.51
N PHE A 30 33.25 -10.19 -47.32
CA PHE A 30 33.54 -8.83 -46.85
C PHE A 30 33.30 -7.77 -47.95
N PRO A 31 32.78 -6.58 -47.61
CA PRO A 31 32.69 -5.46 -48.54
C PRO A 31 34.06 -5.06 -49.09
N VAL A 32 34.10 -4.58 -50.33
CA VAL A 32 35.36 -4.19 -51.01
C VAL A 32 36.14 -3.15 -50.19
N CYS A 33 35.46 -2.17 -49.58
CA CYS A 33 36.08 -1.18 -48.71
C CYS A 33 36.78 -1.81 -47.50
N ALA A 34 36.21 -2.87 -46.92
CA ALA A 34 36.75 -3.53 -45.73
C ALA A 34 37.89 -4.48 -46.06
N THR A 35 37.87 -5.12 -47.25
CA THR A 35 38.95 -5.99 -47.69
C THR A 35 40.30 -5.28 -47.74
N GLY A 36 40.33 -4.01 -48.19
CA GLY A 36 41.53 -3.18 -48.20
C GLY A 36 42.09 -2.92 -46.80
N CYS A 37 41.21 -2.57 -45.85
CA CYS A 37 41.60 -2.33 -44.46
C CYS A 37 42.14 -3.59 -43.77
N ILE A 38 41.53 -4.75 -44.03
CA ILE A 38 41.96 -6.02 -43.45
C ILE A 38 43.31 -6.46 -44.05
N THR A 39 43.52 -6.28 -45.36
CA THR A 39 44.81 -6.57 -46.00
C THR A 39 45.93 -5.67 -45.50
N GLU A 40 45.65 -4.37 -45.30
CA GLU A 40 46.64 -3.43 -44.77
C GLU A 40 47.07 -3.83 -43.34
N ALA A 41 46.13 -4.23 -42.50
CA ALA A 41 46.43 -4.72 -41.16
C ALA A 41 47.29 -6.01 -41.16
N PHE A 42 47.12 -6.89 -42.16
CA PHE A 42 48.00 -8.05 -42.36
C PHE A 42 49.39 -7.66 -42.87
N GLU A 43 49.51 -6.68 -43.76
CA GLU A 43 50.79 -6.17 -44.26
C GLU A 43 51.64 -5.50 -43.17
N GLN A 44 50.99 -4.90 -42.17
CA GLN A 44 51.65 -4.37 -40.97
C GLN A 44 52.17 -5.46 -40.02
N GLY A 45 51.93 -6.74 -40.32
CA GLY A 45 52.49 -7.89 -39.59
C GLY A 45 51.87 -8.15 -38.23
N LEU A 46 50.70 -7.59 -37.94
CA LEU A 46 50.03 -7.72 -36.63
C LEU A 46 49.47 -9.13 -36.38
N CYS A 47 48.86 -9.74 -37.39
CA CYS A 47 48.41 -11.13 -37.37
C CYS A 47 48.66 -11.79 -38.74
N ALA A 48 48.86 -13.11 -38.77
CA ALA A 48 48.88 -13.86 -40.02
C ALA A 48 47.44 -14.06 -40.53
N ALA A 49 47.22 -13.98 -41.85
CA ALA A 49 45.89 -14.16 -42.45
C ALA A 49 45.25 -15.54 -42.15
N THR A 50 46.06 -16.54 -41.79
CA THR A 50 45.61 -17.88 -41.40
C THR A 50 45.43 -18.06 -39.89
N ASP A 51 45.88 -17.11 -39.07
CA ASP A 51 45.81 -17.20 -37.61
C ASP A 51 44.52 -16.54 -37.08
N GLN A 52 43.45 -17.32 -37.11
CA GLN A 52 42.13 -16.92 -36.62
C GLN A 52 42.13 -16.59 -35.12
N THR A 53 43.02 -17.18 -34.32
CA THR A 53 43.06 -16.89 -32.88
C THR A 53 43.64 -15.51 -32.63
N CYS A 54 44.70 -15.13 -33.34
CA CYS A 54 45.27 -13.78 -33.31
C CYS A 54 44.24 -12.73 -33.73
N ILE A 55 43.57 -12.94 -34.89
CA ILE A 55 42.55 -12.03 -35.44
C ILE A 55 41.43 -11.76 -34.42
N CYS A 56 41.02 -12.78 -33.67
CA CYS A 56 39.92 -12.68 -32.71
C CYS A 56 40.29 -12.17 -31.32
N THR A 57 41.58 -12.18 -30.95
CA THR A 57 42.03 -11.86 -29.58
C THR A 57 42.96 -10.65 -29.49
N ASP A 58 43.63 -10.28 -30.58
CA ASP A 58 44.53 -9.14 -30.58
C ASP A 58 43.77 -7.81 -30.69
N ALA A 59 43.84 -7.01 -29.62
CA ALA A 59 43.15 -5.73 -29.53
C ALA A 59 43.71 -4.67 -30.48
N THR A 60 45.00 -4.75 -30.84
CA THR A 60 45.66 -3.76 -31.71
C THR A 60 45.22 -3.96 -33.15
N PHE A 61 45.18 -5.22 -33.60
CA PHE A 61 44.63 -5.61 -34.90
C PHE A 61 43.16 -5.18 -35.03
N GLN A 62 42.32 -5.49 -34.04
CA GLN A 62 40.91 -5.13 -34.07
C GLN A 62 40.68 -3.61 -34.07
N ALA A 63 41.46 -2.85 -33.29
CA ALA A 63 41.36 -1.40 -33.24
C ALA A 63 41.72 -0.76 -34.59
N GLN A 64 42.84 -1.16 -35.21
CA GLN A 64 43.26 -0.62 -36.51
C GLN A 64 42.29 -0.95 -37.64
N VAL A 65 41.79 -2.20 -37.69
CA VAL A 65 40.79 -2.59 -38.70
C VAL A 65 39.51 -1.79 -38.50
N THR A 66 39.06 -1.62 -37.24
CA THR A 66 37.85 -0.83 -36.93
C THR A 66 38.03 0.64 -37.31
N GLU A 67 39.19 1.25 -37.02
CA GLU A 67 39.50 2.63 -37.38
C GLU A 67 39.52 2.82 -38.91
N CYS A 68 40.17 1.93 -39.66
CA CYS A 68 40.19 2.00 -41.12
C CYS A 68 38.80 1.79 -41.74
N VAL A 69 38.05 0.79 -41.25
CA VAL A 69 36.71 0.47 -41.75
C VAL A 69 35.73 1.61 -41.46
N THR A 70 35.77 2.20 -40.28
CA THR A 70 34.91 3.36 -39.95
C THR A 70 35.26 4.60 -40.76
N ALA A 71 36.51 4.76 -41.20
CA ALA A 71 36.93 5.85 -42.07
C ALA A 71 36.61 5.62 -43.56
N SER A 72 36.64 4.36 -44.03
CA SER A 72 36.65 4.03 -45.47
C SER A 72 35.37 3.37 -45.98
N CYS A 73 34.55 2.79 -45.10
CA CYS A 73 33.30 2.12 -45.43
C CYS A 73 32.08 2.93 -45.03
N THR A 74 30.94 2.70 -45.70
CA THR A 74 29.65 3.18 -45.21
C THR A 74 29.25 2.44 -43.92
N ILE A 75 28.36 3.03 -43.10
CA ILE A 75 27.91 2.40 -41.84
C ILE A 75 27.31 1.00 -42.07
N PRO A 76 26.45 0.76 -43.10
CA PRO A 76 25.96 -0.58 -43.40
C PRO A 76 27.08 -1.58 -43.73
N GLU A 77 28.09 -1.16 -44.50
CA GLU A 77 29.25 -2.02 -44.85
C GLU A 77 30.13 -2.31 -43.63
N ALA A 78 30.32 -1.32 -42.75
CA ALA A 78 31.02 -1.49 -41.48
C ALA A 78 30.30 -2.50 -40.57
N LEU A 79 28.96 -2.45 -40.50
CA LEU A 79 28.17 -3.42 -39.73
C LEU A 79 28.23 -4.83 -40.32
N VAL A 80 28.22 -4.98 -41.66
CA VAL A 80 28.41 -6.28 -42.32
C VAL A 80 29.80 -6.85 -42.01
N THR A 81 30.83 -6.00 -42.06
CA THR A 81 32.20 -6.37 -41.70
C THR A 81 32.29 -6.82 -40.25
N HIS A 82 31.70 -6.06 -39.33
CA HIS A 82 31.66 -6.40 -37.90
C HIS A 82 30.90 -7.71 -37.64
N ASN A 83 29.79 -7.95 -38.34
CA ASN A 83 29.03 -9.20 -38.24
C ASN A 83 29.89 -10.41 -38.66
N GLN A 84 30.54 -10.32 -39.82
CA GLN A 84 31.36 -11.42 -40.34
C GLN A 84 32.59 -11.69 -39.49
N THR A 85 33.24 -10.64 -38.97
CA THR A 85 34.36 -10.78 -38.02
C THR A 85 33.91 -11.46 -36.72
N LEU A 86 32.80 -11.04 -36.12
CA LEU A 86 32.32 -11.65 -34.88
C LEU A 86 31.79 -13.08 -35.09
N ALA A 87 31.14 -13.35 -36.23
CA ALA A 87 30.69 -14.68 -36.59
C ALA A 87 31.85 -15.65 -36.83
N SER A 88 32.92 -15.19 -37.51
CA SER A 88 34.13 -16.00 -37.70
C SER A 88 34.87 -16.25 -36.39
N CYS A 89 34.81 -15.31 -35.44
CA CYS A 89 35.37 -15.47 -34.09
C CYS A 89 34.50 -16.29 -33.13
N GLY A 90 33.31 -16.76 -33.55
CA GLY A 90 32.41 -17.53 -32.68
C GLY A 90 31.87 -16.73 -31.50
N ALA A 91 31.76 -15.40 -31.62
CA ALA A 91 31.25 -14.55 -30.55
C ALA A 91 29.78 -14.91 -30.21
N PRO A 92 29.41 -14.95 -28.91
CA PRO A 92 28.06 -15.31 -28.51
C PRO A 92 27.05 -14.23 -28.92
N VAL A 93 26.02 -14.62 -29.67
CA VAL A 93 24.89 -13.74 -30.01
C VAL A 93 23.98 -13.59 -28.78
N ARG A 94 23.77 -12.35 -28.33
CA ARG A 94 22.89 -12.06 -27.20
C ARG A 94 21.48 -11.75 -27.70
N ASP A 95 20.47 -12.42 -27.14
CA ASP A 95 19.06 -12.17 -27.43
C ASP A 95 18.25 -12.13 -26.12
N ARG A 96 17.62 -10.98 -25.84
CA ARG A 96 16.67 -10.79 -24.74
C ARG A 96 15.26 -10.42 -25.20
N SER A 97 14.98 -10.48 -26.50
CA SER A 97 13.73 -10.01 -27.13
C SER A 97 12.49 -10.72 -26.60
N HIS A 98 12.59 -12.03 -26.32
CA HIS A 98 11.50 -12.81 -25.74
C HIS A 98 11.09 -12.32 -24.35
N GLN A 99 12.04 -11.85 -23.53
CA GLN A 99 11.74 -11.33 -22.19
C GLN A 99 10.89 -10.05 -22.28
N LEU A 100 11.21 -9.15 -23.21
CA LEU A 100 10.42 -7.93 -23.45
C LEU A 100 8.98 -8.27 -23.84
N LEU A 101 8.80 -9.24 -24.75
CA LEU A 101 7.47 -9.64 -25.21
C LEU A 101 6.62 -10.22 -24.07
N VAL A 102 7.19 -11.15 -23.28
CA VAL A 102 6.49 -11.76 -22.15
C VAL A 102 6.09 -10.71 -21.11
N VAL A 103 7.01 -9.82 -20.74
CA VAL A 103 6.72 -8.75 -19.76
C VAL A 103 5.67 -7.78 -20.30
N SER A 104 5.77 -7.39 -21.57
CA SER A 104 4.85 -6.42 -22.17
C SER A 104 3.42 -6.95 -22.24
N ILE A 105 3.24 -8.19 -22.72
CA ILE A 105 1.91 -8.82 -22.82
C ILE A 105 1.34 -9.07 -21.43
N SER A 106 2.12 -9.65 -20.52
CA SER A 106 1.62 -9.96 -19.17
C SER A 106 1.20 -8.71 -18.39
N MET A 107 2.00 -7.64 -18.42
CA MET A 107 1.67 -6.38 -17.76
C MET A 107 0.49 -5.67 -18.40
N ALA A 108 0.38 -5.69 -19.73
CA ALA A 108 -0.77 -5.14 -20.44
C ALA A 108 -2.07 -5.87 -20.06
N CYS A 109 -2.07 -7.22 -20.07
CA CYS A 109 -3.23 -8.01 -19.66
C CYS A 109 -3.67 -7.70 -18.22
N VAL A 110 -2.72 -7.55 -17.29
CA VAL A 110 -3.04 -7.17 -15.90
C VAL A 110 -3.61 -5.75 -15.84
N ALA A 111 -3.00 -4.78 -16.52
CA ALA A 111 -3.50 -3.41 -16.56
C ALA A 111 -4.92 -3.32 -17.16
N ASP A 112 -5.17 -4.01 -18.26
CA ASP A 112 -6.46 -4.05 -18.94
C ASP A 112 -7.54 -4.73 -18.08
N LEU A 113 -7.19 -5.77 -17.32
CA LEU A 113 -8.09 -6.38 -16.35
C LEU A 113 -8.54 -5.37 -15.29
N PHE A 114 -7.65 -4.53 -14.78
CA PHE A 114 -8.00 -3.49 -13.79
C PHE A 114 -8.90 -2.42 -14.38
N VAL A 115 -8.68 -2.02 -15.64
CA VAL A 115 -9.56 -1.08 -16.36
C VAL A 115 -10.91 -1.71 -16.64
N LEU A 116 -10.96 -2.98 -17.05
CA LEU A 116 -12.19 -3.71 -17.27
C LEU A 116 -13.01 -3.82 -15.99
N LEU A 117 -12.39 -4.17 -14.87
CA LEU A 117 -13.03 -4.19 -13.55
C LEU A 117 -13.59 -2.80 -13.18
N ARG A 118 -12.84 -1.74 -13.44
CA ARG A 118 -13.27 -0.35 -13.23
C ARG A 118 -14.51 -0.01 -14.07
N VAL A 119 -14.48 -0.30 -15.37
CA VAL A 119 -15.58 -0.02 -16.30
C VAL A 119 -16.82 -0.84 -15.95
N ILE A 120 -16.66 -2.16 -15.75
CA ILE A 120 -17.77 -3.06 -15.41
C ILE A 120 -18.46 -2.60 -14.13
N TYR A 121 -17.68 -2.27 -13.11
CA TYR A 121 -18.22 -1.83 -11.83
C TYR A 121 -19.02 -0.54 -11.95
N LYS A 122 -18.52 0.47 -12.68
CA LYS A 122 -19.20 1.76 -12.78
C LYS A 122 -20.43 1.69 -13.70
N ALA A 123 -20.31 1.02 -14.85
CA ALA A 123 -21.37 0.93 -15.85
C ALA A 123 -22.51 0.00 -15.42
N PHE A 124 -22.18 -1.22 -14.98
CA PHE A 124 -23.16 -2.29 -14.81
C PHE A 124 -23.56 -2.55 -13.36
N ILE A 125 -22.66 -2.30 -12.38
CA ILE A 125 -22.96 -2.58 -10.97
C ILE A 125 -23.50 -1.34 -10.25
N MET A 126 -22.90 -0.18 -10.52
CA MET A 126 -23.21 1.06 -9.79
C MET A 126 -24.11 2.03 -10.56
N HIS A 127 -24.28 1.82 -11.87
CA HIS A 127 -24.94 2.77 -12.79
C HIS A 127 -24.51 4.23 -12.53
N MET A 128 -23.21 4.43 -12.31
CA MET A 128 -22.64 5.77 -12.08
C MET A 128 -22.22 6.39 -13.41
N ASP A 129 -22.38 7.70 -13.51
CA ASP A 129 -21.90 8.45 -14.64
C ASP A 129 -20.38 8.30 -14.79
N PHE A 130 -19.95 8.05 -16.02
CA PHE A 130 -18.55 8.18 -16.42
C PHE A 130 -18.21 9.65 -16.39
N GLY A 131 -17.07 10.00 -15.80
CA GLY A 131 -16.54 11.32 -16.08
C GLY A 131 -15.10 11.27 -16.50
N LEU A 132 -14.45 12.43 -16.52
CA LEU A 132 -13.21 12.65 -17.27
C LEU A 132 -12.08 11.67 -16.94
N ASP A 133 -11.87 11.26 -15.69
CA ASP A 133 -10.86 10.25 -15.34
C ASP A 133 -11.12 8.87 -15.98
N ASP A 134 -12.38 8.47 -16.14
CA ASP A 134 -12.74 7.20 -16.80
C ASP A 134 -12.52 7.28 -18.31
N TRP A 135 -12.77 8.45 -18.91
CA TRP A 135 -12.51 8.68 -20.33
C TRP A 135 -11.01 8.74 -20.63
N PHE A 136 -10.23 9.40 -19.78
CA PHE A 136 -8.77 9.48 -19.96
C PHE A 136 -8.11 8.11 -19.77
N VAL A 137 -8.53 7.29 -18.80
CA VAL A 137 -7.95 5.93 -18.66
C VAL A 137 -8.32 5.02 -19.83
N LEU A 138 -9.54 5.14 -20.36
CA LEU A 138 -9.94 4.41 -21.57
C LEU A 138 -9.14 4.88 -22.79
N ALA A 139 -8.92 6.20 -22.92
CA ALA A 139 -8.06 6.76 -23.96
C ALA A 139 -6.61 6.27 -23.83
N THR A 140 -6.07 6.11 -22.62
CA THR A 140 -4.74 5.53 -22.39
C THR A 140 -4.65 4.09 -22.88
N VAL A 141 -5.66 3.26 -22.59
CA VAL A 141 -5.70 1.86 -23.06
C VAL A 141 -5.83 1.81 -24.58
N LEU A 142 -6.72 2.62 -25.16
CA LEU A 142 -6.87 2.70 -26.62
C LEU A 142 -5.56 3.14 -27.30
N ALA A 143 -4.82 4.08 -26.72
CA ALA A 143 -3.50 4.48 -27.19
C ALA A 143 -2.42 3.39 -26.93
N GLY A 144 -2.66 2.45 -26.03
CA GLY A 144 -1.76 1.34 -25.71
C GLY A 144 -1.92 0.08 -26.57
N LEU A 145 -3.09 -0.13 -27.18
CA LEU A 145 -3.30 -1.26 -28.09
C LEU A 145 -2.29 -1.26 -29.25
N PRO A 146 -2.03 -0.12 -29.95
CA PRO A 146 -0.96 -0.07 -30.94
C PRO A 146 0.42 -0.39 -30.35
N SER A 147 0.71 0.04 -29.13
CA SER A 147 2.01 -0.20 -28.49
C SER A 147 2.32 -1.69 -28.30
N VAL A 148 1.31 -2.49 -27.93
CA VAL A 148 1.46 -3.95 -27.80
C VAL A 148 1.70 -4.61 -29.16
N VAL A 149 0.93 -4.22 -30.18
CA VAL A 149 1.08 -4.75 -31.55
C VAL A 149 2.44 -4.35 -32.13
N ILE A 150 2.85 -3.09 -31.98
CA ILE A 150 4.16 -2.60 -32.43
C ILE A 150 5.29 -3.34 -31.69
N THR A 151 5.13 -3.68 -30.42
CA THR A 151 6.14 -4.45 -29.69
C THR A 151 6.26 -5.88 -30.23
N ALA A 152 5.12 -6.56 -30.43
CA ALA A 152 5.07 -7.97 -30.85
C ALA A 152 5.44 -8.19 -32.32
N GLU A 153 4.93 -7.35 -33.23
CA GLU A 153 5.09 -7.51 -34.68
C GLU A 153 6.14 -6.56 -35.27
N GLY A 154 6.40 -5.44 -34.60
CA GLY A 154 7.31 -4.41 -35.10
C GLY A 154 8.71 -4.51 -34.49
N LEU A 155 8.84 -4.34 -33.18
CA LEU A 155 10.13 -4.20 -32.51
C LEU A 155 10.88 -5.53 -32.35
N VAL A 156 10.22 -6.54 -31.76
CA VAL A 156 10.84 -7.83 -31.46
C VAL A 156 11.28 -8.58 -32.72
N PRO A 157 10.46 -8.68 -33.79
CA PRO A 157 10.88 -9.38 -35.01
C PRO A 157 12.01 -8.67 -35.75
N ASN A 158 12.08 -7.34 -35.66
CA ASN A 158 13.12 -6.53 -36.30
C ASN A 158 14.36 -6.33 -35.39
N GLY A 159 14.51 -7.10 -34.30
CA GLY A 159 15.77 -7.21 -33.57
C GLY A 159 15.94 -6.35 -32.33
N LEU A 160 14.87 -5.76 -31.77
CA LEU A 160 14.97 -5.06 -30.49
C LEU A 160 15.38 -6.03 -29.37
N GLY A 161 16.50 -5.77 -28.70
CA GLY A 161 17.06 -6.67 -27.68
C GLY A 161 18.01 -7.74 -28.23
N ARG A 162 18.38 -7.64 -29.52
CA ARG A 162 19.50 -8.36 -30.14
C ARG A 162 20.65 -7.39 -30.43
N ASP A 163 21.83 -7.96 -30.57
CA ASP A 163 23.01 -7.18 -30.96
C ASP A 163 22.86 -6.60 -32.38
N ILE A 164 23.09 -5.28 -32.54
CA ILE A 164 22.83 -4.56 -33.81
C ILE A 164 23.56 -5.16 -35.02
N TRP A 165 24.75 -5.72 -34.81
CA TRP A 165 25.55 -6.35 -35.87
C TRP A 165 24.93 -7.65 -36.42
N THR A 166 23.98 -8.26 -35.71
CA THR A 166 23.27 -9.45 -36.19
C THR A 166 22.12 -9.12 -37.15
N LEU A 167 21.81 -7.84 -37.33
CA LEU A 167 20.62 -7.37 -38.04
C LEU A 167 20.94 -6.87 -39.43
N THR A 168 20.00 -7.04 -40.34
CA THR A 168 20.03 -6.47 -41.69
C THR A 168 19.71 -4.97 -41.65
N ALA A 169 20.18 -4.22 -42.66
CA ALA A 169 19.89 -2.78 -42.80
C ALA A 169 18.37 -2.47 -42.80
N THR A 170 17.57 -3.37 -43.36
CA THR A 170 16.11 -3.28 -43.36
C THR A 170 15.51 -3.46 -41.97
N GLU A 171 16.01 -4.43 -41.19
CA GLU A 171 15.57 -4.66 -39.81
C GLU A 171 15.94 -3.47 -38.91
N ILE A 172 17.15 -2.92 -39.06
CA ILE A 172 17.59 -1.72 -38.32
C ILE A 172 16.68 -0.52 -38.62
N THR A 173 16.38 -0.29 -39.91
CA THR A 173 15.46 0.79 -40.31
C THR A 173 14.06 0.60 -39.72
N ASN A 174 13.55 -0.63 -39.75
CA ASN A 174 12.23 -0.95 -39.22
C ASN A 174 12.17 -0.82 -37.69
N VAL A 175 13.15 -1.34 -36.95
CA VAL A 175 13.15 -1.25 -35.48
C VAL A 175 13.21 0.20 -35.01
N VAL A 176 14.03 1.04 -35.66
CA VAL A 176 14.10 2.48 -35.35
C VAL A 176 12.78 3.19 -35.71
N ARG A 177 12.16 2.83 -36.83
CA ARG A 177 10.84 3.36 -37.22
C ARG A 177 9.73 2.98 -36.24
N TYR A 178 9.71 1.74 -35.75
CA TYR A 178 8.75 1.32 -34.73
C TYR A 178 9.03 1.96 -33.38
N PHE A 179 10.31 2.17 -33.04
CA PHE A 179 10.72 2.86 -31.82
C PHE A 179 10.31 4.35 -31.84
N TYR A 180 10.38 5.00 -33.00
CA TYR A 180 9.81 6.33 -33.23
C TYR A 180 8.31 6.37 -32.91
N LEU A 181 7.53 5.38 -33.39
CA LEU A 181 6.11 5.30 -33.12
C LEU A 181 5.82 5.12 -31.63
N MET A 182 6.60 4.25 -30.96
CA MET A 182 6.50 4.02 -29.52
C MET A 182 6.83 5.26 -28.69
N ALA A 183 7.75 6.11 -29.13
CA ALA A 183 8.16 7.29 -28.38
C ALA A 183 7.01 8.29 -28.17
N TRP A 184 6.30 8.67 -29.22
CA TRP A 184 5.17 9.62 -29.08
C TRP A 184 3.93 8.96 -28.48
N LEU A 185 3.69 7.66 -28.71
CA LEU A 185 2.65 6.91 -28.00
C LEU A 185 2.90 6.90 -26.48
N TYR A 186 4.15 6.69 -26.06
CA TYR A 186 4.53 6.76 -24.65
C TYR A 186 4.29 8.16 -24.06
N PHE A 187 4.68 9.24 -24.75
CA PHE A 187 4.40 10.61 -24.29
C PHE A 187 2.90 10.89 -24.18
N LEU A 188 2.11 10.39 -25.12
CA LEU A 188 0.65 10.49 -25.06
C LEU A 188 0.08 9.71 -23.86
N GLN A 189 0.49 8.46 -23.67
CA GLN A 189 0.01 7.60 -22.57
C GLN A 189 0.35 8.17 -21.20
N THR A 190 1.58 8.65 -21.00
CA THR A 190 2.00 9.27 -19.73
C THR A 190 1.22 10.54 -19.42
N ALA A 191 0.95 11.38 -20.42
CA ALA A 191 0.09 12.55 -20.27
C ALA A 191 -1.35 12.16 -19.88
N LEU A 192 -1.97 11.24 -20.62
CA LEU A 192 -3.35 10.77 -20.34
C LEU A 192 -3.48 10.13 -18.95
N LEU A 193 -2.48 9.37 -18.51
CA LEU A 193 -2.44 8.80 -17.15
C LEU A 193 -2.39 9.88 -16.07
N LYS A 194 -1.56 10.89 -16.25
CA LYS A 194 -1.47 12.01 -15.30
C LYS A 194 -2.79 12.79 -15.26
N LEU A 195 -3.42 13.04 -16.41
CA LEU A 195 -4.74 13.66 -16.48
C LEU A 195 -5.83 12.81 -15.78
N THR A 196 -5.77 11.48 -15.94
CA THR A 196 -6.65 10.54 -15.21
C THR A 196 -6.57 10.75 -13.70
N ILE A 197 -5.35 10.78 -13.15
CA ILE A 197 -5.12 10.93 -11.70
C ILE A 197 -5.57 12.32 -11.22
N ILE A 198 -5.28 13.37 -11.99
CA ILE A 198 -5.68 14.75 -11.64
C ILE A 198 -7.20 14.89 -11.65
N CYS A 199 -7.90 14.38 -12.68
CA CYS A 199 -9.35 14.38 -12.74
C CYS A 199 -9.97 13.59 -11.58
N PHE A 200 -9.35 12.47 -11.20
CA PHE A 200 -9.75 11.70 -10.04
C PHE A 200 -9.61 12.51 -8.73
N TYR A 201 -8.50 13.24 -8.55
CA TYR A 201 -8.31 14.13 -7.39
C TYR A 201 -9.33 15.27 -7.36
N MET A 202 -9.72 15.83 -8.51
CA MET A 202 -10.75 16.88 -8.57
C MET A 202 -12.11 16.39 -8.06
N ARG A 203 -12.40 15.08 -8.15
CA ARG A 203 -13.63 14.50 -7.58
C ARG A 203 -13.53 14.25 -6.09
N ILE A 204 -12.37 13.84 -5.59
CA ILE A 204 -12.20 13.50 -4.17
C ILE A 204 -12.19 14.77 -3.31
N PHE A 205 -11.46 15.79 -3.73
CA PHE A 205 -11.19 16.96 -2.89
C PHE A 205 -12.18 18.09 -3.18
N PRO A 206 -13.14 18.37 -2.27
CA PRO A 206 -14.14 19.41 -2.49
C PRO A 206 -13.63 20.84 -2.23
N SER A 207 -12.42 21.00 -1.68
CA SER A 207 -11.86 22.31 -1.30
C SER A 207 -11.58 23.18 -2.53
N GLN A 208 -12.14 24.40 -2.55
CA GLN A 208 -12.01 25.32 -3.68
C GLN A 208 -10.57 25.76 -3.96
N GLY A 209 -9.72 25.87 -2.93
CA GLY A 209 -8.29 26.18 -3.10
C GLY A 209 -7.54 25.04 -3.81
N VAL A 210 -7.81 23.80 -3.41
CA VAL A 210 -7.23 22.59 -4.02
C VAL A 210 -7.74 22.42 -5.44
N ARG A 211 -9.02 22.69 -5.68
CA ARG A 211 -9.61 22.55 -7.02
C ARG A 211 -9.00 23.52 -8.02
N ARG A 212 -8.70 24.76 -7.61
CA ARG A 212 -7.96 25.72 -8.44
C ARG A 212 -6.56 25.22 -8.78
N LEU A 213 -5.83 24.68 -7.79
CA LEU A 213 -4.51 24.08 -7.99
C LEU A 213 -4.55 22.90 -8.97
N LEU A 214 -5.55 22.03 -8.83
CA LEU A 214 -5.75 20.86 -9.70
C LEU A 214 -6.09 21.27 -11.13
N TRP A 215 -6.92 22.29 -11.35
CA TRP A 215 -7.17 22.83 -12.70
C TRP A 215 -5.92 23.44 -13.31
N GLY A 216 -5.13 24.18 -12.54
CA GLY A 216 -3.83 24.68 -13.00
C GLY A 216 -2.88 23.54 -13.40
N THR A 217 -2.82 22.48 -12.58
CA THR A 217 -2.02 21.28 -12.86
C THR A 217 -2.54 20.54 -14.11
N PHE A 218 -3.86 20.45 -14.29
CA PHE A 218 -4.48 19.84 -15.46
C PHE A 218 -4.08 20.56 -16.76
N ILE A 219 -4.14 21.90 -16.76
CA ILE A 219 -3.74 22.71 -17.91
C ILE A 219 -2.25 22.53 -18.18
N PHE A 220 -1.41 22.60 -17.15
CA PHE A 220 0.04 22.42 -17.27
C PHE A 220 0.40 21.05 -17.87
N VAL A 221 -0.17 19.95 -17.34
CA VAL A 221 0.09 18.59 -17.83
C VAL A 221 -0.43 18.40 -19.25
N SER A 222 -1.57 19.00 -19.61
CA SER A 222 -2.10 18.95 -20.97
C SER A 222 -1.17 19.65 -21.96
N LEU A 223 -0.68 20.85 -21.62
CA LEU A 223 0.26 21.60 -22.46
C LEU A 223 1.60 20.89 -22.57
N TRP A 224 2.12 20.36 -21.47
CA TRP A 224 3.33 19.55 -21.43
C TRP A 224 3.20 18.32 -22.35
N GLY A 225 2.14 17.53 -22.22
CA GLY A 225 1.91 16.34 -23.04
C GLY A 225 1.79 16.67 -24.52
N ILE A 226 1.01 17.69 -24.88
CA ILE A 226 0.87 18.15 -26.28
C ILE A 226 2.22 18.60 -26.84
N ALA A 227 2.99 19.39 -26.08
CA ALA A 227 4.29 19.88 -26.53
C ALA A 227 5.26 18.75 -26.81
N PHE A 228 5.39 17.76 -25.92
CA PHE A 228 6.31 16.64 -26.11
C PHE A 228 5.84 15.67 -27.20
N VAL A 229 4.54 15.42 -27.35
CA VAL A 229 4.00 14.62 -28.46
C VAL A 229 4.30 15.29 -29.81
N LEU A 230 4.04 16.60 -29.94
CA LEU A 230 4.34 17.33 -31.17
C LEU A 230 5.85 17.38 -31.44
N ALA A 231 6.67 17.59 -30.40
CA ALA A 231 8.12 17.55 -30.52
C ALA A 231 8.60 16.18 -30.99
N ALA A 232 8.07 15.08 -30.45
CA ALA A 232 8.42 13.72 -30.86
C ALA A 232 7.98 13.41 -32.31
N ILE A 233 6.81 13.89 -32.74
CA ILE A 233 6.35 13.70 -34.12
C ILE A 233 7.25 14.47 -35.10
N PHE A 234 7.54 15.74 -34.80
CA PHE A 234 8.25 16.66 -35.68
C PHE A 234 9.74 16.84 -35.33
N GLN A 235 10.35 15.86 -34.65
CA GLN A 235 11.74 15.94 -34.20
C GLN A 235 12.77 15.96 -35.34
N CYS A 236 12.40 15.51 -36.55
CA CYS A 236 13.28 15.49 -37.72
C CYS A 236 12.61 16.12 -38.95
N ARG A 237 13.43 16.70 -39.84
CA ARG A 237 13.03 17.25 -41.14
C ARG A 237 13.91 16.67 -42.25
N PRO A 238 13.35 15.88 -43.18
CA PRO A 238 11.99 15.31 -43.18
C PRO A 238 11.78 14.30 -42.03
N ILE A 239 10.53 13.98 -41.66
CA ILE A 239 10.24 13.04 -40.57
C ILE A 239 10.90 11.68 -40.81
N SER A 240 10.95 11.24 -42.07
CA SER A 240 11.58 9.99 -42.48
C SER A 240 13.07 9.92 -42.15
N TYR A 241 13.73 11.06 -41.98
CA TYR A 241 15.13 11.10 -41.60
C TYR A 241 15.38 10.44 -40.24
N PHE A 242 14.41 10.40 -39.32
CA PHE A 242 14.60 9.75 -38.02
C PHE A 242 15.04 8.29 -38.13
N TRP A 243 14.41 7.50 -39.01
CA TRP A 243 14.72 6.08 -39.19
C TRP A 243 15.70 5.78 -40.32
N HIS A 244 16.12 6.80 -41.06
CA HIS A 244 17.15 6.67 -42.09
C HIS A 244 18.51 7.22 -41.63
N ARG A 245 18.57 8.09 -40.62
CA ARG A 245 19.83 8.71 -40.16
C ARG A 245 20.93 7.74 -39.72
N TRP A 246 20.56 6.50 -39.35
CA TRP A 246 21.50 5.54 -38.80
C TRP A 246 22.53 5.09 -39.84
N ASP A 247 22.21 5.17 -41.13
CA ASP A 247 23.09 4.74 -42.22
C ASP A 247 24.07 5.83 -42.70
N GLY A 248 23.86 7.08 -42.30
CA GLY A 248 24.68 8.23 -42.68
C GLY A 248 24.59 8.61 -44.17
N MET A 249 23.73 7.96 -44.96
CA MET A 249 23.61 8.17 -46.40
C MET A 249 22.49 9.15 -46.78
N HIS A 250 21.58 9.41 -45.84
CA HIS A 250 20.44 10.30 -46.07
C HIS A 250 20.73 11.70 -45.52
N GLU A 251 20.22 12.73 -46.20
CA GLU A 251 20.33 14.11 -45.73
C GLU A 251 19.09 14.52 -44.92
N GLY A 252 19.33 15.22 -43.81
CA GLY A 252 18.27 15.78 -42.98
C GLY A 252 18.81 16.36 -41.68
N THR A 253 17.92 16.99 -40.93
CA THR A 253 18.26 17.55 -39.61
C THR A 253 17.25 17.08 -38.57
N CYS A 254 17.73 16.79 -37.37
CA CYS A 254 16.89 16.49 -36.21
C CYS A 254 17.23 17.44 -35.07
N ILE A 255 16.25 17.71 -34.21
CA ILE A 255 16.53 18.28 -32.89
C ILE A 255 17.37 17.30 -32.06
N GLU A 256 18.00 17.78 -31.00
CA GLU A 256 18.79 16.93 -30.13
C GLU A 256 17.90 15.96 -29.36
N ILE A 257 17.82 14.72 -29.87
CA ILE A 257 16.87 13.68 -29.41
C ILE A 257 17.14 13.27 -27.96
N ASN A 258 18.40 13.32 -27.55
CA ASN A 258 18.82 12.99 -26.19
C ASN A 258 18.34 14.06 -25.21
N ALA A 259 18.59 15.34 -25.47
CA ALA A 259 18.03 16.42 -24.67
C ALA A 259 16.50 16.42 -24.64
N LEU A 260 15.81 16.13 -25.76
CA LEU A 260 14.36 15.99 -25.74
C LEU A 260 13.93 14.88 -24.76
N SER A 261 14.59 13.72 -24.84
CA SER A 261 14.29 12.55 -24.01
C SER A 261 14.60 12.76 -22.54
N TRP A 262 15.74 13.39 -22.22
CA TRP A 262 16.14 13.73 -20.85
C TRP A 262 15.23 14.80 -20.25
N SER A 263 14.88 15.82 -21.03
CA SER A 263 13.94 16.87 -20.60
C SER A 263 12.57 16.28 -20.28
N ASN A 264 12.06 15.40 -21.16
CA ASN A 264 10.81 14.71 -20.91
C ASN A 264 10.88 13.86 -19.64
N ALA A 265 11.94 13.05 -19.48
CA ALA A 265 12.09 12.18 -18.32
C ALA A 265 12.19 12.96 -17.00
N ALA A 266 12.96 14.06 -16.97
CA ALA A 266 13.07 14.93 -15.80
C ALA A 266 11.73 15.59 -15.44
N MET A 267 11.03 16.16 -16.43
CA MET A 267 9.71 16.76 -16.21
C MET A 267 8.68 15.72 -15.79
N ASN A 268 8.69 14.53 -16.37
CA ASN A 268 7.78 13.44 -16.03
C ASN A 268 7.93 13.02 -14.56
N ILE A 269 9.17 12.84 -14.08
CA ILE A 269 9.48 12.58 -12.66
C ILE A 269 9.02 13.75 -11.77
N ALA A 270 9.28 14.99 -12.17
CA ALA A 270 8.86 16.16 -11.40
C ALA A 270 7.33 16.25 -11.27
N ILE A 271 6.59 15.94 -12.34
CA ILE A 271 5.13 15.90 -12.34
C ILE A 271 4.63 14.75 -11.45
N ASP A 272 5.27 13.58 -11.46
CA ASP A 272 4.92 12.47 -10.57
C ASP A 272 5.05 12.88 -9.10
N CYS A 273 6.18 13.46 -8.73
CA CYS A 273 6.41 14.00 -7.38
C CYS A 273 5.37 15.07 -7.01
N TRP A 274 5.05 15.97 -7.93
CA TRP A 274 4.04 17.02 -7.72
C TRP A 274 2.64 16.44 -7.48
N ILE A 275 2.21 15.52 -8.34
CA ILE A 275 0.91 14.84 -8.23
C ILE A 275 0.82 14.05 -6.92
N LEU A 276 1.91 13.42 -6.47
CA LEU A 276 1.96 12.74 -5.17
C LEU A 276 1.88 13.71 -3.99
N ALA A 277 2.50 14.89 -4.09
CA ALA A 277 2.52 15.87 -3.01
C ALA A 277 1.13 16.46 -2.69
N ILE A 278 0.28 16.66 -3.71
CA ILE A 278 -1.06 17.29 -3.57
C ILE A 278 -1.93 16.57 -2.51
N PRO A 279 -2.22 15.26 -2.63
CA PRO A 279 -3.04 14.56 -1.65
C PRO A 279 -2.31 14.35 -0.32
N ILE A 280 -0.97 14.23 -0.27
CA ILE A 280 -0.22 14.15 1.01
C ILE A 280 -0.44 15.42 1.85
N TRP A 281 -0.35 16.58 1.21
CA TRP A 281 -0.63 17.86 1.85
C TRP A 281 -2.08 17.95 2.37
N GLN A 282 -3.04 17.44 1.60
CA GLN A 282 -4.45 17.40 2.03
C GLN A 282 -4.71 16.40 3.16
N LEU A 283 -4.06 15.24 3.13
CA LEU A 283 -4.26 14.19 4.12
C LEU A 283 -3.60 14.50 5.47
N ARG A 284 -2.56 15.35 5.49
CA ARG A 284 -2.04 15.90 6.75
C ARG A 284 -3.06 16.75 7.51
N LYS A 285 -4.00 17.38 6.78
CA LYS A 285 -5.10 18.16 7.37
C LYS A 285 -6.31 17.30 7.76
N LEU A 286 -6.33 16.03 7.37
CA LEU A 286 -7.48 15.15 7.53
C LEU A 286 -7.17 14.05 8.56
N HIS A 287 -7.76 14.16 9.75
CA HIS A 287 -7.68 13.15 10.83
C HIS A 287 -8.44 11.86 10.44
N LEU A 288 -7.89 11.11 9.48
CA LEU A 288 -8.43 9.81 9.08
C LEU A 288 -8.00 8.73 10.07
N HIS A 289 -8.96 7.94 10.54
CA HIS A 289 -8.71 6.69 11.26
C HIS A 289 -7.81 5.76 10.42
N TRP A 290 -6.89 5.02 11.05
CA TRP A 290 -5.84 4.22 10.37
C TRP A 290 -6.38 3.27 9.29
N LYS A 291 -7.58 2.71 9.49
CA LYS A 291 -8.30 1.87 8.50
C LYS A 291 -8.65 2.60 7.20
N LYS A 292 -8.88 3.92 7.23
CA LYS A 292 -9.05 4.77 6.03
C LYS A 292 -7.71 5.25 5.47
N LYS A 293 -6.64 5.23 6.28
CA LYS A 293 -5.26 5.55 5.86
C LYS A 293 -4.59 4.40 5.10
N ILE A 294 -4.88 3.14 5.41
CA ILE A 294 -4.23 1.99 4.72
C ILE A 294 -4.41 2.02 3.20
N PRO A 295 -5.63 2.14 2.63
CA PRO A 295 -5.79 2.10 1.17
C PRO A 295 -5.23 3.36 0.49
N VAL A 296 -5.28 4.48 1.20
CA VAL A 296 -4.64 5.73 0.79
C VAL A 296 -3.12 5.57 0.77
N GLY A 297 -2.56 4.89 1.77
CA GLY A 297 -1.15 4.50 1.85
C GLY A 297 -0.73 3.57 0.71
N ILE A 298 -1.55 2.56 0.37
CA ILE A 298 -1.28 1.66 -0.78
C ILE A 298 -1.23 2.45 -2.09
N MET A 299 -2.16 3.38 -2.31
CA MET A 299 -2.13 4.26 -3.48
C MET A 299 -0.86 5.12 -3.53
N PHE A 300 -0.39 5.62 -2.37
CA PHE A 300 0.87 6.38 -2.30
C PHE A 300 2.10 5.53 -2.54
N SER A 301 2.15 4.32 -1.98
CA SER A 301 3.26 3.40 -2.18
C SER A 301 3.41 3.05 -3.65
N LEU A 302 2.30 2.86 -4.37
CA LEU A 302 2.34 2.59 -5.80
C LEU A 302 2.67 3.82 -6.63
N GLY A 303 2.18 5.01 -6.25
CA GLY A 303 2.61 6.25 -6.86
C GLY A 303 4.13 6.49 -6.71
N PHE A 304 4.67 6.23 -5.51
CA PHE A 304 6.11 6.30 -5.26
C PHE A 304 6.89 5.24 -6.07
N PHE A 305 6.34 4.03 -6.19
CA PHE A 305 6.91 2.98 -7.03
C PHE A 305 6.95 3.39 -8.52
N VAL A 306 5.90 4.02 -9.05
CA VAL A 306 5.91 4.60 -10.42
C VAL A 306 7.05 5.61 -10.56
N THR A 307 7.25 6.50 -9.58
CA THR A 307 8.37 7.47 -9.61
C THR A 307 9.74 6.77 -9.63
N ILE A 308 9.92 5.68 -8.87
CA ILE A 308 11.15 4.87 -8.91
C ILE A 308 11.36 4.30 -10.32
N VAL A 309 10.33 3.74 -10.93
CA VAL A 309 10.39 3.21 -12.30
C VAL A 309 10.79 4.30 -13.29
N SER A 310 10.22 5.51 -13.18
CA SER A 310 10.60 6.68 -13.99
C SER A 310 12.08 7.07 -13.83
N ILE A 311 12.64 6.95 -12.61
CA ILE A 311 14.08 7.19 -12.35
C ILE A 311 14.95 6.11 -13.01
N LEU A 312 14.56 4.84 -12.92
CA LEU A 312 15.28 3.74 -13.58
C LEU A 312 15.27 3.90 -15.10
N ARG A 313 14.16 4.35 -15.67
CA ARG A 313 14.07 4.72 -17.09
C ARG A 313 15.01 5.87 -17.44
N LEU A 314 15.06 6.93 -16.62
CA LEU A 314 16.02 8.03 -16.83
C LEU A 314 17.46 7.53 -16.81
N ARG A 315 17.82 6.62 -15.89
CA ARG A 315 19.15 6.00 -15.88
C ARG A 315 19.46 5.29 -17.20
N SER A 316 18.52 4.51 -17.73
CA SER A 316 18.68 3.86 -19.04
C SER A 316 18.82 4.87 -20.18
N LEU A 317 18.15 6.02 -20.10
CA LEU A 317 18.29 7.12 -21.07
C LEU A 317 19.59 7.92 -20.92
N VAL A 318 20.18 8.02 -19.73
CA VAL A 318 21.46 8.72 -19.51
C VAL A 318 22.64 7.86 -19.94
N ASN A 319 22.53 6.53 -19.79
CA ASN A 319 23.48 5.57 -20.33
C ASN A 319 23.35 5.37 -21.85
N PHE A 320 22.44 6.11 -22.50
CA PHE A 320 22.21 6.04 -23.93
C PHE A 320 23.35 6.71 -24.70
N GLY A 321 23.93 5.99 -25.67
CA GLY A 321 24.98 6.53 -26.55
C GLY A 321 26.40 6.43 -25.99
N THR A 322 26.61 5.70 -24.90
CA THR A 322 27.96 5.35 -24.41
C THR A 322 28.50 4.05 -25.01
N HIS A 323 27.67 3.23 -25.66
CA HIS A 323 28.09 1.97 -26.31
C HIS A 323 27.65 1.87 -27.78
N GLU A 324 28.40 1.10 -28.58
CA GLU A 324 28.22 0.93 -30.04
C GLU A 324 26.93 0.17 -30.45
N ASN A 325 26.13 -0.32 -29.49
CA ASN A 325 25.03 -1.25 -29.75
C ASN A 325 23.66 -0.68 -29.35
N VAL A 326 23.10 0.12 -30.26
CA VAL A 326 21.85 0.89 -30.03
C VAL A 326 20.62 0.01 -29.81
N THR A 327 20.48 -1.10 -30.55
CA THR A 327 19.32 -2.02 -30.42
C THR A 327 19.32 -2.77 -29.10
N TRP A 328 20.50 -2.98 -28.52
CA TRP A 328 20.63 -3.51 -27.16
C TRP A 328 20.17 -2.47 -26.13
N GLU A 329 20.58 -1.21 -26.22
CA GLU A 329 20.20 -0.16 -25.25
C GLU A 329 18.71 0.20 -25.31
N PHE A 330 18.12 0.23 -26.51
CA PHE A 330 16.69 0.50 -26.70
C PHE A 330 15.77 -0.48 -25.97
N TYR A 331 16.24 -1.72 -25.71
CA TYR A 331 15.48 -2.69 -24.93
C TYR A 331 15.14 -2.16 -23.53
N ASP A 332 16.12 -1.59 -22.81
CA ASP A 332 15.91 -1.18 -21.41
C ASP A 332 14.95 0.02 -21.35
N VAL A 333 15.05 0.93 -22.32
CA VAL A 333 14.12 2.06 -22.45
C VAL A 333 12.69 1.56 -22.73
N ALA A 334 12.51 0.60 -23.65
CA ALA A 334 11.20 0.03 -23.96
C ALA A 334 10.60 -0.74 -22.77
N LEU A 335 11.43 -1.53 -22.08
CA LEU A 335 11.02 -2.31 -20.91
C LEU A 335 10.52 -1.40 -19.78
N TRP A 336 11.32 -0.41 -19.37
CA TRP A 336 10.94 0.49 -18.28
C TRP A 336 9.74 1.37 -18.65
N SER A 337 9.65 1.82 -19.91
CA SER A 337 8.48 2.60 -20.38
C SER A 337 7.20 1.78 -20.30
N THR A 338 7.26 0.49 -20.64
CA THR A 338 6.10 -0.42 -20.57
C THR A 338 5.67 -0.66 -19.13
N ILE A 339 6.64 -0.92 -18.23
CA ILE A 339 6.37 -1.10 -16.80
C ILE A 339 5.76 0.19 -16.22
N GLU A 340 6.31 1.36 -16.53
CA GLU A 340 5.84 2.66 -16.04
C GLU A 340 4.36 2.89 -16.39
N VAL A 341 4.00 2.70 -17.67
CA VAL A 341 2.63 2.91 -18.16
C VAL A 341 1.67 1.90 -17.53
N CYS A 342 2.02 0.60 -17.52
CA CYS A 342 1.13 -0.43 -16.98
C CYS A 342 0.89 -0.26 -15.47
N VAL A 343 1.94 0.00 -14.70
CA VAL A 343 1.83 0.26 -13.25
C VAL A 343 1.06 1.55 -13.00
N GLY A 344 1.24 2.57 -13.84
CA GLY A 344 0.45 3.81 -13.80
C GLY A 344 -1.05 3.55 -13.99
N ILE A 345 -1.44 2.73 -14.98
CA ILE A 345 -2.85 2.32 -15.22
C ILE A 345 -3.41 1.60 -13.99
N ILE A 346 -2.69 0.62 -13.45
CA ILE A 346 -3.11 -0.15 -12.27
C ILE A 346 -3.34 0.80 -11.10
N THR A 347 -2.38 1.70 -10.85
CA THR A 347 -2.44 2.69 -9.76
C THR A 347 -3.66 3.61 -9.90
N ALA A 348 -3.97 4.06 -11.12
CA ALA A 348 -5.14 4.89 -11.41
C ALA A 348 -6.48 4.15 -11.21
N CYS A 349 -6.51 2.83 -11.35
CA CYS A 349 -7.72 2.00 -11.21
C CYS A 349 -8.01 1.54 -9.78
N LEU A 350 -6.99 1.48 -8.91
CA LEU A 350 -7.12 1.03 -7.52
C LEU A 350 -8.19 1.72 -6.67
N PRO A 351 -8.45 3.03 -6.78
CA PRO A 351 -9.50 3.65 -6.00
C PRO A 351 -10.87 3.08 -6.31
N THR A 352 -11.14 2.76 -7.59
CA THR A 352 -12.41 2.18 -8.01
C THR A 352 -12.49 0.70 -7.63
N VAL A 353 -11.39 -0.05 -7.80
CA VAL A 353 -11.28 -1.45 -7.35
C VAL A 353 -11.50 -1.56 -5.84
N ARG A 354 -11.03 -0.60 -5.05
CA ARG A 354 -11.33 -0.55 -3.61
C ARG A 354 -12.83 -0.46 -3.37
N ILE A 355 -13.56 0.42 -4.04
CA ILE A 355 -15.01 0.58 -3.85
C ILE A 355 -15.73 -0.71 -4.31
N PHE A 356 -15.26 -1.36 -5.37
CA PHE A 356 -15.72 -2.68 -5.83
C PHE A 356 -15.52 -3.77 -4.75
N LEU A 357 -14.31 -3.91 -4.21
CA LEU A 357 -14.00 -4.89 -3.16
C LEU A 357 -14.82 -4.65 -1.89
N VAL A 358 -14.99 -3.38 -1.51
CA VAL A 358 -15.82 -2.93 -0.39
C VAL A 358 -17.31 -3.27 -0.62
N LYS A 359 -17.82 -3.25 -1.85
CA LYS A 359 -19.23 -3.58 -2.13
C LYS A 359 -19.50 -5.08 -2.31
N ILE A 360 -18.59 -5.82 -2.94
CA ILE A 360 -18.77 -7.27 -3.18
C ILE A 360 -18.42 -8.08 -1.93
N PHE A 361 -17.46 -7.59 -1.14
CA PHE A 361 -17.18 -8.07 0.20
C PHE A 361 -17.60 -6.98 1.20
N PRO A 362 -18.91 -6.79 1.47
CA PRO A 362 -19.42 -5.76 2.38
C PRO A 362 -18.86 -5.86 3.80
N MET A 363 -18.21 -6.97 4.14
CA MET A 363 -17.46 -7.19 5.39
C MET A 363 -16.16 -6.37 5.48
N LEU A 364 -15.55 -5.99 4.35
CA LEU A 364 -14.37 -5.11 4.29
C LEU A 364 -14.74 -3.61 4.28
N SER A 365 -16.03 -3.29 4.20
CA SER A 365 -16.56 -1.92 4.07
C SER A 365 -16.96 -1.30 5.41
N GLY A 366 -16.06 -0.52 5.99
CA GLY A 366 -16.45 0.48 7.00
C GLY A 366 -17.48 1.44 6.43
N SER A 367 -18.71 1.36 6.92
CA SER A 367 -19.89 2.12 6.46
C SER A 367 -19.69 3.63 6.38
N SER A 368 -19.73 4.22 5.18
CA SER A 368 -20.09 5.64 5.00
C SER A 368 -20.71 5.97 3.63
N TYR A 369 -21.27 5.02 2.88
CA TYR A 369 -21.79 5.31 1.52
C TYR A 369 -23.18 4.74 1.22
N ALA A 370 -24.07 4.73 2.21
CA ALA A 370 -25.48 4.43 2.00
C ALA A 370 -26.38 5.34 2.85
N SER A 371 -26.45 6.63 2.52
CA SER A 371 -27.56 7.50 2.94
C SER A 371 -27.62 8.81 2.14
N LYS A 372 -27.70 8.73 0.80
CA LYS A 372 -28.21 9.85 -0.01
C LYS A 372 -29.04 9.29 -1.16
N GLY A 373 -30.32 9.06 -0.89
CA GLY A 373 -31.25 8.56 -1.90
C GLY A 373 -32.71 8.45 -1.48
N ALA A 374 -33.09 8.83 -0.26
CA ALA A 374 -34.47 8.78 0.19
C ALA A 374 -34.76 9.83 1.27
N TYR A 375 -34.78 11.12 0.90
CA TYR A 375 -35.37 12.16 1.77
C TYR A 375 -36.02 13.35 1.03
N TYR A 376 -36.16 13.31 -0.30
CA TYR A 376 -37.04 14.24 -1.01
C TYR A 376 -38.33 13.53 -1.36
N ASN A 377 -39.23 13.42 -0.36
CA ASN A 377 -40.68 13.32 -0.55
C ASN A 377 -41.35 13.23 0.83
N HIS A 378 -41.42 14.36 1.54
CA HIS A 378 -42.58 14.72 2.35
C HIS A 378 -42.39 16.13 2.95
N SER A 379 -43.00 17.14 2.32
CA SER A 379 -43.63 18.29 3.01
C SER A 379 -44.07 19.34 2.00
N SER A 380 -45.36 19.34 1.67
CA SER A 380 -46.08 20.60 1.48
C SER A 380 -47.34 20.55 2.31
N ASN A 381 -47.38 21.45 3.28
CA ASN A 381 -48.39 21.63 4.32
C ASN A 381 -49.59 22.41 3.73
N PRO A 382 -50.84 22.21 4.19
CA PRO A 382 -51.95 23.08 3.84
C PRO A 382 -51.91 24.38 4.67
N ARG A 383 -52.28 25.50 4.02
CA ARG A 383 -52.46 26.83 4.61
C ARG A 383 -53.88 27.00 5.16
N SER A 384 -54.01 27.57 6.35
CA SER A 384 -55.05 28.52 6.82
C SER A 384 -54.84 28.73 8.34
N GLY A 385 -54.85 29.90 8.96
CA GLY A 385 -55.16 31.26 8.51
C GLY A 385 -54.80 32.31 9.59
N ASN A 386 -54.91 33.57 9.16
CA ASN A 386 -54.97 34.87 9.86
C ASN A 386 -54.89 34.96 11.40
N MET A 387 -54.04 35.90 11.89
CA MET A 387 -54.49 37.20 12.43
C MET A 387 -53.29 38.15 12.71
N ASN A 388 -53.45 39.42 12.33
CA ASN A 388 -52.63 40.61 12.65
C ASN A 388 -53.35 41.41 13.78
N PRO A 389 -52.91 42.61 14.23
CA PRO A 389 -51.56 43.17 14.53
C PRO A 389 -51.57 43.99 15.87
N ALA A 390 -50.44 44.57 16.34
CA ALA A 390 -50.38 45.94 16.94
C ALA A 390 -49.04 46.33 17.60
N ARG A 391 -48.71 47.61 17.41
CA ARG A 391 -47.72 48.52 18.03
C ARG A 391 -47.73 48.56 19.59
N ASN A 392 -46.57 48.77 20.23
CA ASN A 392 -46.17 50.06 20.85
C ASN A 392 -44.84 49.97 21.64
N GLU A 393 -44.11 51.09 21.62
CA GLU A 393 -42.93 51.44 22.42
C GLU A 393 -43.21 51.51 23.93
N VAL A 394 -42.18 51.32 24.78
CA VAL A 394 -41.82 52.25 25.88
C VAL A 394 -40.31 52.16 26.17
N ARG A 395 -39.65 53.33 26.15
CA ARG A 395 -38.30 53.61 26.68
C ARG A 395 -38.34 53.87 28.19
N ILE A 396 -37.27 53.54 28.91
CA ILE A 396 -36.86 54.27 30.12
C ILE A 396 -35.37 54.61 30.02
N ALA A 397 -35.10 55.92 29.85
CA ALA A 397 -33.87 56.61 30.25
C ALA A 397 -34.17 57.27 31.63
N SER A 398 -33.26 57.70 32.51
CA SER A 398 -32.03 58.46 32.37
C SER A 398 -31.53 58.82 33.79
N LYS A 399 -30.24 59.18 33.94
CA LYS A 399 -29.68 60.40 34.60
C LYS A 399 -28.26 60.10 35.10
N GLY A 400 -27.28 61.00 34.99
CA GLY A 400 -27.34 62.39 34.57
C GLY A 400 -25.95 62.99 34.35
N ARG A 401 -25.98 64.15 33.71
CA ARG A 401 -24.93 65.18 33.55
C ARG A 401 -25.41 66.42 34.35
N PRO A 402 -24.54 67.25 34.93
CA PRO A 402 -23.98 68.49 34.31
C PRO A 402 -22.46 68.50 34.51
N GLU A 403 -21.58 69.32 33.94
CA GLU A 403 -21.46 70.59 33.20
C GLU A 403 -19.93 70.62 32.86
N SER A 404 -19.33 71.34 31.92
CA SER A 404 -19.54 72.68 31.37
C SER A 404 -18.80 72.76 30.01
N VAL A 405 -18.97 73.91 29.36
CA VAL A 405 -18.66 74.25 27.96
C VAL A 405 -17.32 74.97 27.87
N SER A 406 -16.50 74.66 26.84
CA SER A 406 -15.69 75.65 26.10
C SER A 406 -14.84 75.00 25.01
N ASP A 407 -15.17 75.33 23.76
CA ASP A 407 -14.32 75.89 22.70
C ASP A 407 -13.05 75.18 22.18
N GLY A 408 -12.77 75.45 20.91
CA GLY A 408 -11.96 74.68 19.97
C GLY A 408 -10.44 74.56 20.18
N GLY A 409 -9.89 73.51 19.56
CA GLY A 409 -8.58 73.54 18.88
C GLY A 409 -7.37 72.83 19.54
N SER A 410 -7.14 71.56 19.16
CA SER A 410 -5.83 70.82 19.07
C SER A 410 -5.01 70.60 20.37
N PRO A 411 -3.89 69.79 20.42
CA PRO A 411 -3.25 68.80 19.48
C PRO A 411 -2.94 67.43 20.21
N PRO A 412 -2.04 66.49 19.76
CA PRO A 412 -1.17 66.37 18.57
C PRO A 412 -1.44 65.08 17.75
N GLY A 413 -1.01 64.83 16.52
CA GLY A 413 -0.21 65.50 15.50
C GLY A 413 -0.21 64.52 14.31
N ILE A 414 -0.67 64.96 13.14
CA ILE A 414 -0.80 64.16 11.91
C ILE A 414 0.58 64.02 11.27
N GLN A 415 0.90 62.88 10.62
CA GLN A 415 1.76 62.96 9.43
C GLN A 415 1.63 61.78 8.46
N PHE A 416 1.50 62.16 7.19
CA PHE A 416 1.69 61.36 5.99
C PHE A 416 3.06 61.81 5.42
N GLN A 417 3.93 60.89 4.99
CA GLN A 417 5.01 61.28 4.06
C GLN A 417 5.48 60.11 3.19
N LYS A 418 5.71 60.44 1.91
CA LYS A 418 6.16 59.58 0.81
C LYS A 418 7.55 60.08 0.36
N SER A 419 8.28 59.18 -0.32
CA SER A 419 9.33 59.40 -1.33
C SER A 419 10.81 59.12 -0.99
N TYR A 420 11.57 58.91 -2.07
CA TYR A 420 12.72 58.02 -2.32
C TYR A 420 14.09 58.77 -2.41
N ALA A 421 15.21 58.04 -2.34
CA ALA A 421 16.49 58.20 -3.11
C ALA A 421 17.52 57.15 -2.58
N VAL A 422 17.99 56.16 -3.34
CA VAL A 422 19.01 56.09 -4.43
C VAL A 422 20.47 56.31 -3.97
N GLN A 423 21.22 55.19 -4.05
CA GLN A 423 22.65 54.91 -4.32
C GLN A 423 23.77 55.82 -3.79
N TYR A 424 24.82 55.18 -3.25
CA TYR A 424 26.17 55.31 -3.82
C TYR A 424 26.82 53.93 -3.97
N SER A 425 27.41 53.76 -5.15
CA SER A 425 28.41 52.76 -5.52
C SER A 425 29.76 53.33 -5.11
N ASP A 426 30.64 52.51 -4.54
CA ASP A 426 32.09 52.73 -4.67
C ASP A 426 32.71 51.45 -5.26
N ASN A 427 33.16 51.61 -6.50
CA ASN A 427 34.16 50.79 -7.14
C ASN A 427 35.53 51.15 -6.57
N ASP A 428 36.47 50.20 -6.58
CA ASP A 428 37.85 50.33 -7.08
C ASP A 428 38.47 48.91 -7.03
N GLU A 429 38.58 48.21 -8.15
CA GLU A 429 39.74 48.19 -9.06
C GLU A 429 41.08 47.83 -8.40
N SER A 430 41.63 46.67 -8.77
CA SER A 430 43.03 46.59 -9.20
C SER A 430 43.30 45.37 -10.09
N SER A 431 44.03 45.64 -11.15
CA SER A 431 44.35 44.84 -12.34
C SER A 431 45.73 44.18 -12.29
N LEU A 432 45.90 43.00 -12.95
CA LEU A 432 46.95 42.62 -13.94
C LEU A 432 47.43 41.13 -13.85
N PRO A 433 47.62 40.42 -14.99
CA PRO A 433 48.31 39.10 -15.14
C PRO A 433 49.84 39.30 -15.39
N PRO A 434 50.76 38.28 -15.51
CA PRO A 434 50.59 36.90 -16.04
C PRO A 434 51.47 35.74 -15.47
N ASN A 435 51.26 34.53 -16.03
CA ASN A 435 52.18 33.40 -16.31
C ASN A 435 52.41 32.19 -15.36
N PHE A 436 52.08 31.00 -15.93
CA PHE A 436 52.78 29.68 -16.01
C PHE A 436 53.23 28.98 -14.70
N ASN A 437 52.82 27.75 -14.38
CA ASN A 437 53.13 26.50 -15.10
C ASN A 437 52.14 25.35 -14.88
N GLU A 438 52.17 24.43 -15.85
CA GLU A 438 51.38 23.23 -16.13
C GLU A 438 51.17 22.20 -15.00
N ALA A 439 49.95 21.61 -14.98
CA ALA A 439 49.78 20.16 -14.85
C ALA A 439 48.42 19.70 -15.46
N ARG A 440 48.56 19.00 -16.60
CA ARG A 440 47.68 18.16 -17.43
C ARG A 440 46.21 17.86 -17.02
N THR A 441 45.37 17.88 -18.05
CA THR A 441 43.90 17.91 -18.19
C THR A 441 43.16 16.55 -18.14
N MET A 442 41.90 16.59 -17.68
CA MET A 442 40.75 15.78 -18.17
C MET A 442 39.65 16.78 -18.59
N PRO A 443 38.93 16.63 -19.72
CA PRO A 443 37.93 17.61 -20.12
C PRO A 443 36.59 17.38 -19.43
N LEU A 444 36.16 18.41 -18.68
CA LEU A 444 34.81 18.61 -18.17
C LEU A 444 33.95 19.20 -19.31
N VAL A 445 32.83 18.56 -19.65
CA VAL A 445 31.89 19.04 -20.66
C VAL A 445 31.24 20.36 -20.21
N THR A 446 31.34 21.38 -21.05
CA THR A 446 30.73 22.70 -20.82
C THR A 446 29.21 22.62 -20.93
N PHE A 447 28.52 22.96 -19.84
CA PHE A 447 27.06 23.13 -19.79
C PHE A 447 26.66 24.49 -20.39
N ASP A 448 25.68 24.46 -21.30
CA ASP A 448 25.14 25.64 -21.98
C ASP A 448 24.31 26.54 -21.03
N GLN A 449 24.25 27.85 -21.31
CA GLN A 449 23.66 28.88 -20.44
C GLN A 449 22.17 28.67 -20.13
N GLY A 450 21.42 27.93 -20.98
CA GLY A 450 20.03 27.55 -20.74
C GLY A 450 19.86 26.53 -19.61
N PHE A 451 20.84 25.64 -19.41
CA PHE A 451 20.82 24.62 -18.36
C PHE A 451 21.06 25.23 -16.97
N GLY A 452 21.96 26.21 -16.87
CA GLY A 452 22.27 26.90 -15.62
C GLY A 452 21.06 27.65 -15.05
N LEU A 453 20.28 28.32 -15.92
CA LEU A 453 19.07 29.04 -15.51
C LEU A 453 17.96 28.08 -15.05
N GLY A 454 17.78 26.95 -15.73
CA GLY A 454 16.80 25.91 -15.36
C GLY A 454 17.12 25.22 -14.04
N LEU A 455 18.40 24.88 -13.81
CA LEU A 455 18.88 24.28 -12.56
C LEU A 455 18.77 25.27 -11.39
N ALA A 456 19.16 26.54 -11.60
CA ALA A 456 19.09 27.58 -10.58
C ALA A 456 17.64 27.88 -10.16
N VAL A 457 16.71 27.99 -11.13
CA VAL A 457 15.28 28.18 -10.82
C VAL A 457 14.72 26.96 -10.11
N GLY A 458 15.06 25.74 -10.54
CA GLY A 458 14.64 24.50 -9.88
C GLY A 458 15.13 24.37 -8.43
N VAL A 459 16.40 24.71 -8.16
CA VAL A 459 17.00 24.67 -6.82
C VAL A 459 16.44 25.79 -5.93
N VAL A 460 16.28 27.01 -6.45
CA VAL A 460 15.70 28.15 -5.70
C VAL A 460 14.23 27.88 -5.37
N VAL A 461 13.43 27.36 -6.31
CA VAL A 461 12.04 26.98 -6.04
C VAL A 461 11.96 25.85 -5.02
N THR A 462 12.85 24.86 -5.09
CA THR A 462 12.90 23.75 -4.12
C THR A 462 13.31 24.24 -2.73
N LEU A 463 14.29 25.14 -2.62
CA LEU A 463 14.71 25.73 -1.34
C LEU A 463 13.63 26.65 -0.75
N VAL A 464 12.97 27.47 -1.58
CA VAL A 464 11.86 28.33 -1.15
C VAL A 464 10.67 27.48 -0.69
N ILE A 465 10.33 26.41 -1.42
CA ILE A 465 9.27 25.47 -1.00
C ILE A 465 9.67 24.76 0.29
N THR A 466 10.92 24.33 0.44
CA THR A 466 11.39 23.63 1.65
C THR A 466 11.41 24.56 2.86
N LEU A 467 11.77 25.83 2.68
CA LEU A 467 11.82 26.84 3.74
C LEU A 467 10.40 27.32 4.11
N VAL A 468 9.50 27.46 3.14
CA VAL A 468 8.06 27.73 3.36
C VAL A 468 7.38 26.53 4.02
N VAL A 469 7.67 25.30 3.60
CA VAL A 469 7.16 24.08 4.23
C VAL A 469 7.71 23.94 5.65
N SER A 470 8.99 24.20 5.88
CA SER A 470 9.58 24.15 7.23
C SER A 470 8.99 25.23 8.14
N ALA A 471 8.81 26.45 7.64
CA ALA A 471 8.13 27.53 8.36
C ALA A 471 6.65 27.23 8.61
N LEU A 472 5.94 26.58 7.68
CA LEU A 472 4.54 26.18 7.84
C LEU A 472 4.38 24.94 8.74
N VAL A 473 5.34 24.03 8.76
CA VAL A 473 5.39 22.87 9.65
C VAL A 473 5.62 23.33 11.09
N LEU A 474 6.59 24.22 11.31
CA LEU A 474 6.88 24.80 12.63
C LEU A 474 5.76 25.72 13.14
N ARG A 475 4.97 26.33 12.25
CA ARG A 475 3.83 27.20 12.61
C ARG A 475 2.50 26.46 12.79
N SER A 476 2.46 25.12 12.62
CA SER A 476 1.21 24.33 12.63
C SER A 476 0.92 23.55 13.91
N SER A 477 1.80 23.59 14.91
CA SER A 477 1.46 23.14 16.26
C SER A 477 0.65 24.23 16.95
N ASP A 478 -0.64 24.36 16.60
CA ASP A 478 -1.69 24.57 17.61
C ASP A 478 -3.14 24.47 17.09
N SER A 479 -3.89 23.66 17.87
CA SER A 479 -5.31 23.74 18.28
C SER A 479 -6.44 24.11 17.29
N ALA A 480 -7.13 23.10 16.76
CA ALA A 480 -8.56 23.21 16.38
C ALA A 480 -9.24 21.83 16.20
N GLY A 481 -8.93 20.85 17.05
CA GLY A 481 -9.65 19.58 17.08
C GLY A 481 -10.10 19.31 18.50
N LEU A 482 -11.29 18.74 18.68
CA LEU A 482 -11.80 18.26 19.97
C LEU A 482 -10.91 17.18 20.62
N GLY A 483 -9.73 16.86 20.08
CA GLY A 483 -8.78 15.93 20.70
C GLY A 483 -8.37 16.27 22.14
N GLN A 484 -8.63 17.49 22.60
CA GLN A 484 -8.59 17.88 24.02
C GLN A 484 -9.56 17.09 24.91
N TRP A 485 -10.58 16.41 24.37
CA TRP A 485 -11.43 15.49 25.16
C TRP A 485 -10.61 14.39 25.84
N LYS A 486 -9.46 14.03 25.27
CA LYS A 486 -8.52 13.08 25.88
C LYS A 486 -7.93 13.59 27.20
N LEU A 487 -7.86 14.91 27.39
CA LEU A 487 -7.44 15.54 28.65
C LEU A 487 -8.54 15.45 29.73
N ASN A 488 -9.79 15.20 29.33
CA ASN A 488 -10.91 14.99 30.24
C ASN A 488 -11.14 13.50 30.56
N ILE A 489 -10.24 12.61 30.11
CA ILE A 489 -10.28 11.21 30.52
C ILE A 489 -9.63 11.13 31.89
N ASP A 490 -10.42 10.72 32.89
CA ASP A 490 -9.88 10.40 34.20
C ASP A 490 -8.97 9.17 34.09
N THR A 491 -7.71 9.34 34.51
CA THR A 491 -6.72 8.26 34.60
C THR A 491 -6.38 7.99 36.06
N PRO A 492 -6.29 6.72 36.47
CA PRO A 492 -6.44 5.51 35.66
C PRO A 492 -7.91 5.20 35.31
N LEU A 493 -8.15 4.62 34.14
CA LEU A 493 -9.49 4.19 33.71
C LEU A 493 -10.07 3.16 34.71
N PRO A 494 -11.36 3.26 35.05
CA PRO A 494 -11.97 2.37 36.05
C PRO A 494 -12.00 0.91 35.58
N SER A 495 -12.37 0.64 34.32
CA SER A 495 -12.37 -0.69 33.72
C SER A 495 -11.78 -0.65 32.31
N MET A 496 -11.10 -1.73 31.92
CA MET A 496 -10.67 -1.98 30.54
C MET A 496 -11.09 -3.40 30.12
N TRP A 497 -12.16 -3.92 30.73
CA TRP A 497 -12.69 -5.23 30.38
C TRP A 497 -13.22 -5.17 28.95
N MET A 498 -12.94 -6.20 28.16
CA MET A 498 -13.20 -6.21 26.71
C MET A 498 -13.93 -7.47 26.23
N ASN A 499 -14.57 -8.24 27.12
CA ASN A 499 -15.36 -9.39 26.69
C ASN A 499 -16.73 -8.95 26.12
N VAL A 500 -17.45 -9.88 25.47
CA VAL A 500 -18.76 -9.60 24.85
C VAL A 500 -19.91 -9.29 25.83
N GLY A 501 -19.77 -9.67 27.10
CA GLY A 501 -20.73 -9.46 28.17
C GLY A 501 -22.00 -10.31 28.11
N TYR A 502 -22.65 -10.43 29.25
CA TYR A 502 -23.99 -11.00 29.42
C TYR A 502 -24.91 -9.87 29.85
N TRP A 503 -25.95 -9.60 29.08
CA TRP A 503 -26.66 -8.31 29.10
C TRP A 503 -27.99 -8.35 29.86
N LYS A 504 -28.17 -9.34 30.74
CA LYS A 504 -29.29 -9.44 31.68
C LYS A 504 -28.76 -9.65 33.09
N ASP A 505 -29.41 -9.04 34.07
CA ASP A 505 -29.13 -9.30 35.49
C ASP A 505 -29.87 -10.56 35.98
N GLY A 506 -29.74 -10.85 37.28
CA GLY A 506 -30.38 -12.01 37.93
C GLY A 506 -31.91 -11.98 37.89
N ASP A 507 -32.51 -10.80 37.74
CA ASP A 507 -33.97 -10.61 37.62
C ASP A 507 -34.44 -10.55 36.15
N GLY A 508 -33.51 -10.77 35.20
CA GLY A 508 -33.77 -10.74 33.77
C GLY A 508 -33.86 -9.34 33.14
N GLN A 509 -33.54 -8.28 33.88
CA GLN A 509 -33.56 -6.90 33.41
C GLN A 509 -32.30 -6.53 32.62
N PRO A 510 -32.38 -5.60 31.66
CA PRO A 510 -31.25 -5.27 30.79
C PRO A 510 -30.16 -4.47 31.51
N ILE A 511 -28.92 -4.94 31.41
CA ILE A 511 -27.75 -4.25 31.96
C ILE A 511 -27.38 -3.03 31.08
N LYS A 512 -27.01 -1.91 31.72
CA LYS A 512 -26.68 -0.65 31.02
C LYS A 512 -25.19 -0.39 30.91
N ARG A 513 -24.39 -0.76 31.92
CA ARG A 513 -22.94 -0.49 31.90
C ARG A 513 -22.17 -1.68 31.35
N PHE A 514 -21.17 -1.40 30.52
CA PHE A 514 -20.34 -2.43 29.89
C PHE A 514 -19.59 -3.30 30.90
N PRO A 515 -18.89 -2.76 31.93
CA PRO A 515 -18.18 -3.60 32.90
C PRO A 515 -19.10 -4.52 33.71
N GLU A 516 -20.32 -4.08 34.01
CA GLU A 516 -21.34 -4.89 34.69
C GLU A 516 -21.77 -6.08 33.81
N ALA A 517 -21.95 -5.86 32.50
CA ALA A 517 -22.26 -6.94 31.57
C ALA A 517 -21.08 -7.93 31.42
N CYS A 518 -19.84 -7.41 31.40
CA CYS A 518 -18.65 -8.24 31.36
C CYS A 518 -18.50 -9.12 32.61
N ALA A 519 -18.78 -8.56 33.78
CA ALA A 519 -18.81 -9.28 35.06
C ALA A 519 -19.90 -10.35 35.09
N ALA A 520 -21.12 -10.00 34.63
CA ALA A 520 -22.22 -10.93 34.56
C ALA A 520 -21.90 -12.15 33.69
N LEU A 521 -21.13 -12.00 32.60
CA LEU A 521 -20.70 -13.13 31.78
C LEU A 521 -19.76 -14.08 32.55
N LEU A 522 -18.78 -13.54 33.28
CA LEU A 522 -17.91 -14.34 34.14
C LEU A 522 -18.74 -15.06 35.21
N HIS A 523 -19.69 -14.37 35.86
CA HIS A 523 -20.54 -14.97 36.88
C HIS A 523 -21.39 -16.12 36.32
N GLN A 524 -21.92 -16.02 35.09
CA GLN A 524 -22.63 -17.13 34.47
C GLN A 524 -21.74 -18.36 34.22
N ILE A 525 -20.45 -18.16 33.94
CA ILE A 525 -19.49 -19.28 33.79
C ILE A 525 -19.19 -19.91 35.15
N LEU A 526 -18.97 -19.10 36.19
CA LEU A 526 -18.69 -19.57 37.55
C LEU A 526 -19.91 -20.24 38.21
N ASP A 527 -21.11 -19.79 37.90
CA ASP A 527 -22.36 -20.43 38.29
C ASP A 527 -22.52 -21.79 37.61
N ALA A 528 -22.30 -21.85 36.28
CA ALA A 528 -22.35 -23.10 35.53
C ALA A 528 -21.30 -24.14 35.98
N SER A 529 -20.14 -23.68 36.50
CA SER A 529 -19.11 -24.55 37.06
C SER A 529 -19.38 -24.98 38.51
N GLY A 530 -20.38 -24.38 39.18
CA GLY A 530 -20.72 -24.64 40.57
C GLY A 530 -19.79 -23.96 41.60
N ILE A 531 -18.88 -23.09 41.15
CA ILE A 531 -17.93 -22.34 41.99
C ILE A 531 -18.65 -21.31 42.88
N LEU A 532 -19.86 -20.88 42.54
CA LEU A 532 -20.62 -19.90 43.34
C LEU A 532 -21.61 -20.53 44.33
N THR A 533 -21.93 -21.81 44.17
CA THR A 533 -23.09 -22.44 44.83
C THR A 533 -22.74 -23.48 45.90
N GLN A 534 -21.47 -23.91 46.00
CA GLN A 534 -21.07 -24.95 46.96
C GLN A 534 -20.64 -24.34 48.30
N ASP A 535 -20.79 -25.10 49.38
CA ASP A 535 -20.12 -24.76 50.64
C ASP A 535 -18.64 -25.11 50.49
N HIS A 536 -17.78 -24.09 50.41
CA HIS A 536 -16.35 -24.23 50.10
C HIS A 536 -15.45 -24.33 51.32
N ASN A 537 -16.05 -24.41 52.52
CA ASN A 537 -15.31 -24.63 53.75
C ASN A 537 -14.37 -25.84 53.55
N GLU A 538 -13.06 -25.61 53.72
CA GLU A 538 -11.97 -26.60 53.59
C GLU A 538 -11.45 -26.91 52.16
N LYS A 539 -12.03 -26.36 51.07
CA LYS A 539 -11.51 -26.57 49.70
C LYS A 539 -10.55 -25.45 49.27
N GLY A 540 -9.47 -25.82 48.59
CA GLY A 540 -8.57 -24.89 47.89
C GLY A 540 -8.90 -24.77 46.40
N LEU A 541 -8.91 -23.55 45.85
CA LEU A 541 -9.17 -23.26 44.44
C LEU A 541 -7.89 -22.88 43.68
N ALA A 542 -7.59 -23.59 42.60
CA ALA A 542 -6.52 -23.28 41.66
C ALA A 542 -7.08 -22.98 40.26
N VAL A 543 -6.68 -21.85 39.67
CA VAL A 543 -7.16 -21.42 38.34
C VAL A 543 -6.00 -21.10 37.40
N LEU A 544 -6.01 -21.72 36.22
CA LEU A 544 -5.23 -21.32 35.06
C LEU A 544 -6.12 -20.53 34.11
N ASP A 545 -5.87 -19.23 33.97
CA ASP A 545 -6.67 -18.35 33.11
C ASP A 545 -5.95 -18.03 31.80
N LEU A 546 -6.61 -18.39 30.71
CA LEU A 546 -6.14 -18.19 29.35
C LEU A 546 -6.66 -16.84 28.84
N GLY A 547 -5.79 -15.84 28.71
CA GLY A 547 -6.15 -14.54 28.13
C GLY A 547 -6.88 -13.60 29.11
N TYR A 548 -6.31 -13.39 30.30
CA TYR A 548 -6.91 -12.54 31.36
C TYR A 548 -7.04 -11.03 31.05
N GLY A 549 -6.59 -10.60 29.88
CA GLY A 549 -6.68 -9.22 29.42
C GLY A 549 -6.03 -8.21 30.37
N CYS A 550 -6.72 -7.11 30.65
CA CYS A 550 -6.27 -6.04 31.54
C CYS A 550 -6.50 -6.34 33.04
N GLY A 551 -6.78 -7.59 33.42
CA GLY A 551 -6.89 -8.03 34.81
C GLY A 551 -8.24 -7.75 35.48
N ASP A 552 -9.26 -7.26 34.75
CA ASP A 552 -10.61 -7.06 35.30
C ASP A 552 -11.19 -8.40 35.81
N GLN A 553 -11.14 -9.47 35.01
CA GLN A 553 -11.64 -10.79 35.39
C GLN A 553 -10.82 -11.44 36.50
N THR A 554 -9.50 -11.20 36.53
CA THR A 554 -8.61 -11.68 37.59
C THR A 554 -9.01 -11.08 38.94
N TRP A 555 -9.25 -9.77 38.97
CA TRP A 555 -9.68 -9.07 40.18
C TRP A 555 -11.06 -9.52 40.64
N GLU A 556 -12.03 -9.59 39.71
CA GLU A 556 -13.39 -10.03 40.02
C GLU A 556 -13.41 -11.42 40.65
N LEU A 557 -12.66 -12.38 40.07
CA LEU A 557 -12.53 -13.72 40.63
C LEU A 557 -11.84 -13.73 42.00
N ALA A 558 -10.75 -12.97 42.16
CA ALA A 558 -10.04 -12.88 43.43
C ALA A 558 -10.94 -12.32 44.55
N GLU A 559 -11.79 -11.34 44.24
CA GLU A 559 -12.74 -10.76 45.21
C GLU A 559 -13.87 -11.74 45.58
N LEU A 560 -14.40 -12.48 44.61
CA LEU A 560 -15.38 -13.53 44.86
C LEU A 560 -14.81 -14.63 45.76
N VAL A 561 -13.57 -15.07 45.50
CA VAL A 561 -12.90 -16.09 46.31
C VAL A 561 -12.60 -15.58 47.71
N ARG A 562 -12.16 -14.32 47.83
CA ARG A 562 -11.90 -13.66 49.13
C ARG A 562 -13.15 -13.62 50.02
N THR A 563 -14.33 -13.49 49.43
CA THR A 563 -15.61 -13.41 50.14
C THR A 563 -16.31 -14.78 50.27
N GLY A 564 -15.96 -15.75 49.44
CA GLY A 564 -16.63 -17.05 49.31
C GLY A 564 -16.15 -18.18 50.24
N GLY A 565 -15.35 -17.90 51.27
CA GLY A 565 -15.01 -18.90 52.32
C GLY A 565 -14.01 -19.99 51.94
N TRP A 566 -13.26 -19.84 50.84
CA TRP A 566 -12.26 -20.80 50.37
C TRP A 566 -11.06 -20.93 51.33
N ALA A 567 -10.55 -22.16 51.51
CA ALA A 567 -9.39 -22.45 52.36
C ALA A 567 -8.06 -21.98 51.75
N GLY A 568 -8.00 -21.84 50.42
CA GLY A 568 -6.85 -21.30 49.71
C GLY A 568 -7.17 -20.94 48.27
N PHE A 569 -6.39 -20.03 47.70
CA PHE A 569 -6.53 -19.58 46.31
C PHE A 569 -5.16 -19.57 45.63
N ARG A 570 -5.09 -20.03 44.37
CA ARG A 570 -3.91 -19.90 43.52
C ARG A 570 -4.34 -19.61 42.10
N TYR A 571 -3.75 -18.58 41.49
CA TYR A 571 -4.14 -18.14 40.15
C TYR A 571 -2.89 -17.92 39.30
N VAL A 572 -2.89 -18.48 38.10
CA VAL A 572 -1.92 -18.18 37.06
C VAL A 572 -2.65 -17.69 35.82
N GLY A 573 -2.35 -16.46 35.41
CA GLY A 573 -2.90 -15.86 34.20
C GLY A 573 -1.86 -15.77 33.10
N LEU A 574 -2.23 -16.13 31.87
CA LEU A 574 -1.40 -15.97 30.67
C LEU A 574 -2.05 -14.97 29.70
N SER A 575 -1.28 -14.01 29.17
CA SER A 575 -1.70 -13.14 28.05
C SER A 575 -0.58 -13.00 27.03
N LEU A 576 -0.92 -12.82 25.76
CA LEU A 576 0.05 -12.58 24.68
C LEU A 576 0.55 -11.13 24.64
N ASP A 577 -0.18 -10.19 25.24
CA ASP A 577 0.10 -8.76 25.14
C ASP A 577 0.83 -8.23 26.38
N LYS A 578 2.05 -7.72 26.18
CA LYS A 578 2.89 -7.17 27.26
C LYS A 578 2.26 -5.96 27.95
N THR A 579 1.52 -5.13 27.22
CA THR A 579 0.84 -3.95 27.76
C THR A 579 -0.34 -4.37 28.63
N GLN A 580 -1.10 -5.39 28.24
CA GLN A 580 -2.15 -5.97 29.08
C GLN A 580 -1.59 -6.51 30.40
N VAL A 581 -0.47 -7.24 30.35
CA VAL A 581 0.22 -7.78 31.55
C VAL A 581 0.63 -6.64 32.49
N MET A 582 1.24 -5.58 31.94
CA MET A 582 1.66 -4.42 32.72
C MET A 582 0.46 -3.73 33.40
N LEU A 583 -0.63 -3.50 32.66
CA LEU A 583 -1.83 -2.84 33.17
C LEU A 583 -2.55 -3.69 34.22
N ALA A 584 -2.62 -5.01 34.02
CA ALA A 584 -3.20 -5.93 34.98
C ALA A 584 -2.43 -5.96 36.31
N ASN A 585 -1.09 -6.01 36.26
CA ASN A 585 -0.26 -5.92 37.46
C ASN A 585 -0.48 -4.59 38.21
N LEU A 586 -0.52 -3.47 37.49
CA LEU A 586 -0.79 -2.15 38.10
C LEU A 586 -2.17 -2.10 38.76
N ARG A 587 -3.21 -2.64 38.10
CA ARG A 587 -4.55 -2.73 38.66
C ARG A 587 -4.56 -3.58 39.93
N LEU A 588 -4.05 -4.80 39.88
CA LEU A 588 -4.07 -5.70 41.03
C LEU A 588 -3.29 -5.10 42.21
N CYS A 589 -2.11 -4.53 41.98
CA CYS A 589 -1.36 -3.80 43.01
C CYS A 589 -2.21 -2.71 43.67
N ARG A 590 -2.97 -1.92 42.88
CA ARG A 590 -3.85 -0.87 43.40
C ARG A 590 -5.00 -1.44 44.22
N GLU A 591 -5.71 -2.43 43.70
CA GLU A 591 -6.92 -2.97 44.33
C GLU A 591 -6.59 -3.75 45.62
N PHE A 592 -5.52 -4.55 45.62
CA PHE A 592 -5.04 -5.23 46.83
C PHE A 592 -4.55 -4.25 47.90
N ALA A 593 -3.90 -3.15 47.50
CA ALA A 593 -3.48 -2.10 48.45
C ALA A 593 -4.68 -1.34 49.05
N ALA A 594 -5.77 -1.18 48.29
CA ALA A 594 -6.97 -0.49 48.75
C ALA A 594 -7.83 -1.31 49.73
N LYS A 595 -7.74 -2.66 49.66
CA LYS A 595 -8.50 -3.58 50.53
C LYS A 595 -7.57 -4.57 51.26
N PRO A 596 -6.73 -4.12 52.20
CA PRO A 596 -5.84 -5.00 52.94
C PRO A 596 -6.61 -5.78 54.03
N ALA A 597 -7.20 -6.93 53.70
CA ALA A 597 -7.67 -7.90 54.72
C ALA A 597 -7.82 -9.34 54.18
N ARG A 598 -7.25 -10.29 54.94
CA ARG A 598 -6.96 -11.73 54.69
C ARG A 598 -5.83 -11.99 53.66
N GLU A 599 -4.90 -12.86 54.03
CA GLU A 599 -3.56 -13.13 53.45
C GLU A 599 -3.52 -13.55 51.96
N TYR A 600 -4.06 -12.74 51.05
CA TYR A 600 -3.89 -12.92 49.62
C TYR A 600 -3.06 -11.76 49.09
N THR A 601 -1.75 -11.99 48.93
CA THR A 601 -0.81 -10.97 48.46
C THR A 601 -0.50 -11.15 46.98
N HIS A 602 -0.54 -10.04 46.24
CA HIS A 602 -0.10 -10.01 44.84
C HIS A 602 1.38 -10.47 44.74
N GLY A 603 1.66 -11.45 43.88
CA GLY A 603 2.99 -12.07 43.74
C GLY A 603 3.17 -13.44 44.41
N SER A 604 2.37 -13.77 45.44
CA SER A 604 2.37 -15.11 46.07
C SER A 604 1.18 -15.96 45.60
N THR A 605 -0.03 -15.39 45.63
CA THR A 605 -1.31 -16.06 45.30
C THR A 605 -1.66 -15.95 43.82
N VAL A 606 -1.47 -14.77 43.24
CA VAL A 606 -1.81 -14.44 41.84
C VAL A 606 -0.53 -14.14 41.08
N ARG A 607 -0.30 -14.86 39.97
CA ARG A 607 0.85 -14.68 39.08
C ARG A 607 0.40 -14.46 37.65
N LEU A 608 0.88 -13.38 37.04
CA LEU A 608 0.52 -12.97 35.69
C LEU A 608 1.75 -13.00 34.78
N PHE A 609 1.62 -13.66 33.63
CA PHE A 609 2.73 -13.81 32.68
C PHE A 609 2.34 -13.39 31.27
N CYS A 610 3.36 -12.95 30.52
CA CYS A 610 3.27 -12.75 29.08
C CYS A 610 3.73 -14.04 28.37
N ALA A 611 2.80 -14.84 27.86
CA ALA A 611 3.10 -16.10 27.18
C ALA A 611 1.98 -16.55 26.24
N ASP A 612 2.35 -17.38 25.26
CA ASP A 612 1.39 -18.03 24.36
C ASP A 612 0.75 -19.23 25.05
N ALA A 613 -0.50 -19.05 25.47
CA ALA A 613 -1.30 -20.10 26.08
C ALA A 613 -1.58 -21.27 25.12
N ALA A 614 -1.56 -21.06 23.80
CA ALA A 614 -1.81 -22.12 22.83
C ALA A 614 -0.64 -23.11 22.69
N LYS A 615 0.55 -22.74 23.20
CA LYS A 615 1.80 -23.48 23.03
C LYS A 615 2.54 -23.69 24.36
N PRO A 616 2.06 -24.59 25.23
CA PRO A 616 2.71 -24.91 26.51
C PRO A 616 4.19 -25.26 26.40
N GLU A 617 4.62 -25.83 25.28
CA GLU A 617 6.01 -26.17 24.98
C GLU A 617 6.95 -24.96 24.87
N THR A 618 6.40 -23.76 24.67
CA THR A 618 7.18 -22.50 24.56
C THR A 618 7.33 -21.77 25.89
N TRP A 619 6.71 -22.26 26.97
CA TRP A 619 6.75 -21.60 28.26
C TRP A 619 8.16 -21.65 28.86
N THR A 620 8.58 -20.52 29.42
CA THR A 620 9.85 -20.46 30.15
C THR A 620 9.78 -21.31 31.43
N PRO A 621 10.91 -21.76 31.98
CA PRO A 621 10.91 -22.59 33.20
C PRO A 621 10.14 -21.97 34.37
N ALA A 622 10.20 -20.65 34.52
CA ALA A 622 9.46 -19.94 35.58
C ALA A 622 7.93 -20.00 35.41
N ILE A 623 7.46 -19.95 34.16
CA ILE A 623 6.03 -20.04 33.83
C ILE A 623 5.58 -21.50 34.01
N ALA A 624 6.32 -22.45 33.44
CA ALA A 624 6.03 -23.87 33.56
C ALA A 624 5.97 -24.32 35.02
N GLN A 625 6.91 -23.86 35.86
CA GLN A 625 6.90 -24.15 37.30
C GLN A 625 5.70 -23.51 38.01
N SER A 626 5.34 -22.28 37.67
CA SER A 626 4.18 -21.60 38.27
C SER A 626 2.86 -22.27 37.90
N VAL A 627 2.72 -22.71 36.65
CA VAL A 627 1.54 -23.46 36.18
C VAL A 627 1.50 -24.84 36.82
N ALA A 628 2.61 -25.58 36.86
CA ALA A 628 2.67 -26.89 37.50
C ALA A 628 2.31 -26.85 39.00
N ALA A 629 2.63 -25.76 39.68
CA ALA A 629 2.24 -25.55 41.08
C ALA A 629 0.71 -25.47 41.30
N LEU A 630 -0.11 -25.34 40.25
CA LEU A 630 -1.57 -25.45 40.36
C LEU A 630 -2.04 -26.88 40.65
N ALA A 631 -1.21 -27.90 40.37
CA ALA A 631 -1.51 -29.31 40.62
C ALA A 631 -1.24 -29.76 42.07
N ASP A 632 -0.98 -28.81 42.97
CA ASP A 632 -0.73 -29.03 44.40
C ASP A 632 -1.98 -29.65 45.09
N GLU A 633 -1.76 -30.63 45.95
CA GLU A 633 -2.82 -31.42 46.60
C GLU A 633 -3.72 -30.58 47.51
N ASN A 634 -3.23 -29.45 48.01
CA ASN A 634 -4.03 -28.52 48.81
C ASN A 634 -5.15 -27.84 48.00
N PHE A 635 -5.07 -27.88 46.66
CA PHE A 635 -6.07 -27.31 45.76
C PHE A 635 -6.87 -28.43 45.10
N THR A 636 -7.99 -28.78 45.73
CA THR A 636 -8.89 -29.85 45.28
C THR A 636 -9.79 -29.42 44.13
N GLU A 637 -10.06 -28.11 43.99
CA GLU A 637 -10.81 -27.55 42.87
C GLU A 637 -9.85 -26.88 41.89
N ARG A 638 -9.64 -27.49 40.71
CA ARG A 638 -8.69 -27.03 39.71
C ARG A 638 -9.41 -26.72 38.41
N TRP A 639 -9.19 -25.52 37.87
CA TRP A 639 -9.95 -25.04 36.72
C TRP A 639 -9.06 -24.39 35.66
N LEU A 640 -9.28 -24.76 34.41
CA LEU A 640 -8.85 -24.04 33.22
C LEU A 640 -9.97 -23.09 32.81
N LEU A 641 -9.72 -21.78 32.93
CA LEU A 641 -10.66 -20.73 32.53
C LEU A 641 -10.26 -20.18 31.16
N ALA A 642 -11.21 -20.11 30.23
CA ALA A 642 -11.04 -19.41 28.97
C ALA A 642 -12.25 -18.51 28.68
N LEU A 643 -12.15 -17.25 29.09
CA LEU A 643 -13.21 -16.26 28.89
C LEU A 643 -12.96 -15.45 27.61
N ASP A 644 -13.76 -15.71 26.59
CA ASP A 644 -13.82 -14.89 25.36
C ASP A 644 -12.48 -14.78 24.60
N CYS A 645 -11.75 -15.89 24.52
CA CYS A 645 -10.39 -15.91 23.98
C CYS A 645 -10.03 -17.17 23.20
N ILE A 646 -10.61 -18.33 23.54
CA ILE A 646 -10.10 -19.63 23.10
C ILE A 646 -10.26 -19.85 21.59
N TYR A 647 -11.21 -19.16 20.97
CA TYR A 647 -11.39 -19.15 19.52
C TYR A 647 -10.32 -18.36 18.74
N HIS A 648 -9.35 -17.75 19.42
CA HIS A 648 -8.16 -17.15 18.78
C HIS A 648 -6.94 -18.07 18.74
N PHE A 649 -7.01 -19.25 19.35
CA PHE A 649 -5.84 -20.11 19.54
C PHE A 649 -5.36 -20.72 18.22
N SER A 650 -4.08 -20.52 17.90
CA SER A 650 -3.44 -20.96 16.66
C SER A 650 -2.14 -21.73 16.95
N PRO A 651 -1.91 -22.90 16.33
CA PRO A 651 -2.73 -23.55 15.29
C PRO A 651 -3.94 -24.33 15.85
N SER A 652 -4.02 -24.56 17.16
CA SER A 652 -5.06 -25.35 17.82
C SER A 652 -5.15 -25.03 19.31
N ARG A 653 -6.32 -25.24 19.93
CA ARG A 653 -6.52 -25.22 21.39
C ARG A 653 -6.23 -26.55 22.10
N ARG A 654 -6.04 -27.63 21.34
CA ARG A 654 -5.78 -28.98 21.89
C ARG A 654 -4.59 -29.04 22.87
N PRO A 655 -3.42 -28.43 22.59
CA PRO A 655 -2.25 -28.60 23.46
C PRO A 655 -2.50 -28.14 24.90
N VAL A 656 -3.14 -26.99 25.08
CA VAL A 656 -3.42 -26.45 26.42
C VAL A 656 -4.53 -27.22 27.14
N LEU A 657 -5.57 -27.65 26.43
CA LEU A 657 -6.64 -28.48 26.98
C LEU A 657 -6.08 -29.81 27.48
N GLN A 658 -5.22 -30.43 26.67
CA GLN A 658 -4.59 -31.70 26.97
C GLN A 658 -3.62 -31.57 28.15
N TYR A 659 -2.83 -30.50 28.21
CA TYR A 659 -1.98 -30.19 29.36
C TYR A 659 -2.80 -29.99 30.64
N ALA A 660 -3.89 -29.23 30.59
CA ALA A 660 -4.73 -29.00 31.75
C ALA A 660 -5.38 -30.28 32.29
N ALA A 661 -5.90 -31.13 31.40
CA ALA A 661 -6.48 -32.41 31.78
C ALA A 661 -5.41 -33.38 32.34
N GLN A 662 -4.29 -33.57 31.63
CA GLN A 662 -3.31 -34.61 31.96
C GLN A 662 -2.33 -34.22 33.07
N ASN A 663 -1.87 -32.96 33.09
CA ASN A 663 -0.84 -32.50 34.02
C ASN A 663 -1.41 -31.83 35.26
N LEU A 664 -2.55 -31.14 35.14
CA LEU A 664 -3.16 -30.42 36.26
C LEU A 664 -4.34 -31.17 36.87
N ASN A 665 -4.93 -32.13 36.17
CA ASN A 665 -6.23 -32.73 36.51
C ASN A 665 -7.28 -31.62 36.72
N ALA A 666 -7.31 -30.65 35.81
CA ALA A 666 -8.16 -29.47 35.90
C ALA A 666 -9.44 -29.61 35.07
N ASN A 667 -10.57 -29.28 35.68
CA ASN A 667 -11.85 -29.08 35.00
C ASN A 667 -11.74 -27.89 34.04
N TYR A 668 -12.57 -27.86 33.01
CA TYR A 668 -12.57 -26.80 32.02
C TYR A 668 -13.85 -25.97 32.10
N MET A 669 -13.72 -24.65 32.07
CA MET A 669 -14.83 -23.71 31.96
C MET A 669 -14.49 -22.60 30.98
N ALA A 670 -15.42 -22.31 30.08
CA ALA A 670 -15.20 -21.30 29.05
C ALA A 670 -16.46 -20.65 28.53
N PHE A 671 -16.26 -19.47 27.96
CA PHE A 671 -17.18 -18.89 26.99
C PHE A 671 -16.57 -19.06 25.59
N ASP A 672 -17.38 -19.55 24.64
CA ASP A 672 -16.95 -19.73 23.26
C ASP A 672 -18.08 -19.49 22.25
N LEU A 673 -17.69 -19.41 20.98
CA LEU A 673 -18.53 -19.21 19.81
C LEU A 673 -18.54 -20.49 18.96
N LEU A 674 -19.69 -21.16 18.90
CA LEU A 674 -19.87 -22.39 18.13
C LEU A 674 -20.68 -22.16 16.87
N LEU A 675 -20.44 -22.97 15.85
CA LEU A 675 -21.32 -23.06 14.69
C LEU A 675 -22.63 -23.73 15.08
N ASN A 676 -23.70 -23.31 14.43
CA ASN A 676 -24.98 -24.01 14.48
C ASN A 676 -25.06 -25.01 13.33
N ASP A 677 -25.23 -26.28 13.66
CA ASP A 677 -25.23 -27.43 12.74
C ASP A 677 -26.37 -27.37 11.71
N THR A 678 -27.42 -26.61 12.02
CA THR A 678 -28.58 -26.40 11.13
C THR A 678 -28.39 -25.27 10.11
N SER A 679 -27.26 -24.56 10.16
CA SER A 679 -27.00 -23.41 9.30
C SER A 679 -26.69 -23.80 7.86
N SER A 680 -27.00 -22.90 6.92
CA SER A 680 -26.64 -23.11 5.52
C SER A 680 -25.11 -23.17 5.34
N THR A 681 -24.63 -24.02 4.44
CA THR A 681 -23.19 -24.14 4.12
C THR A 681 -22.57 -22.81 3.70
N ARG A 682 -23.37 -21.95 3.05
CA ARG A 682 -22.99 -20.58 2.70
C ARG A 682 -22.75 -19.72 3.94
N ASP A 683 -23.67 -19.71 4.90
CA ASP A 683 -23.53 -18.91 6.11
C ASP A 683 -22.38 -19.41 6.97
N THR A 684 -22.18 -20.73 7.06
CA THR A 684 -21.02 -21.32 7.73
C THR A 684 -19.70 -20.88 7.08
N LEU A 685 -19.62 -20.88 5.75
CA LEU A 685 -18.43 -20.43 5.02
C LEU A 685 -18.17 -18.93 5.28
N VAL A 686 -19.22 -18.10 5.30
CA VAL A 686 -19.13 -16.67 5.62
C VAL A 686 -18.66 -16.47 7.07
N ALA A 687 -19.20 -17.21 8.03
CA ALA A 687 -18.79 -17.14 9.43
C ALA A 687 -17.30 -17.50 9.61
N ARG A 688 -16.80 -18.53 8.91
CA ARG A 688 -15.37 -18.89 8.90
C ARG A 688 -14.50 -17.81 8.27
N ALA A 689 -14.95 -17.20 7.17
CA ALA A 689 -14.24 -16.09 6.55
C ALA A 689 -14.19 -14.84 7.46
N ILE A 690 -15.28 -14.53 8.19
CA ILE A 690 -15.31 -13.49 9.23
C ILE A 690 -14.30 -13.80 10.32
N GLY A 691 -14.27 -15.05 10.80
CA GLY A 691 -13.30 -15.52 11.79
C GLY A 691 -11.86 -15.19 11.36
N VAL A 692 -11.47 -15.56 10.14
CA VAL A 692 -10.13 -15.25 9.60
C VAL A 692 -9.87 -13.74 9.50
N MET A 693 -10.85 -12.95 9.07
CA MET A 693 -10.73 -11.50 9.05
C MET A 693 -10.51 -10.91 10.47
N MET A 694 -11.08 -11.55 11.49
CA MET A 694 -10.94 -11.16 12.90
C MET A 694 -9.69 -11.76 13.59
N GLY A 695 -8.84 -12.46 12.84
CA GLY A 695 -7.61 -13.07 13.37
C GLY A 695 -7.80 -14.46 13.98
N CYS A 696 -8.95 -15.10 13.78
CA CYS A 696 -9.20 -16.49 14.19
C CYS A 696 -8.78 -17.45 13.06
N PRO A 697 -8.17 -18.61 13.35
CA PRO A 697 -7.88 -19.61 12.32
C PRO A 697 -9.14 -20.13 11.60
N TRP A 698 -8.98 -20.58 10.35
CA TRP A 698 -10.10 -20.98 9.46
C TRP A 698 -11.00 -22.09 10.03
N ARG A 699 -10.44 -23.02 10.80
CA ARG A 699 -11.15 -24.17 11.39
C ARG A 699 -11.45 -23.99 12.88
N THR A 700 -11.46 -22.76 13.39
CA THR A 700 -11.62 -22.55 14.84
C THR A 700 -13.07 -22.58 15.31
N PHE A 701 -14.01 -22.07 14.52
CA PHE A 701 -15.43 -22.25 14.83
C PHE A 701 -15.83 -23.70 14.53
N LEU A 702 -16.11 -24.43 15.60
CA LEU A 702 -16.52 -25.83 15.59
C LEU A 702 -18.04 -25.93 15.80
N THR A 703 -18.62 -26.98 15.26
CA THR A 703 -19.93 -27.48 15.72
C THR A 703 -19.84 -27.97 17.17
N GLU A 704 -20.98 -28.12 17.83
CA GLU A 704 -21.01 -28.58 19.22
C GLU A 704 -20.48 -30.01 19.36
N GLN A 705 -20.79 -30.89 18.41
CA GLN A 705 -20.25 -32.25 18.40
C GLN A 705 -18.73 -32.26 18.18
N GLU A 706 -18.22 -31.51 17.20
CA GLU A 706 -16.77 -31.38 17.00
C GLU A 706 -16.07 -30.80 18.23
N TYR A 707 -16.72 -29.90 18.98
CA TYR A 707 -16.19 -29.34 20.21
C TYR A 707 -16.10 -30.37 21.33
N ILE A 708 -17.20 -31.10 21.55
CA ILE A 708 -17.26 -32.17 22.56
C ILE A 708 -16.26 -33.27 22.24
N ASP A 709 -16.17 -33.68 20.96
CA ASP A 709 -15.21 -34.67 20.50
C ASP A 709 -13.78 -34.23 20.79
N GLN A 710 -13.46 -32.96 20.52
CA GLN A 710 -12.15 -32.40 20.84
C GLN A 710 -11.86 -32.38 22.35
N LEU A 711 -12.83 -32.08 23.21
CA LEU A 711 -12.65 -32.17 24.66
C LEU A 711 -12.42 -33.62 25.12
N VAL A 712 -13.18 -34.56 24.58
CA VAL A 712 -13.02 -35.98 24.91
C VAL A 712 -11.64 -36.50 24.48
N GLU A 713 -11.17 -36.11 23.29
CA GLU A 713 -9.80 -36.39 22.82
C GLU A 713 -8.73 -35.85 23.79
N CYS A 714 -9.00 -34.72 24.45
CA CYS A 714 -8.09 -34.09 25.40
C CYS A 714 -8.13 -34.68 26.83
N GLY A 715 -9.11 -35.53 27.16
CA GLY A 715 -9.21 -36.19 28.48
C GLY A 715 -10.40 -35.76 29.35
N TYR A 716 -11.45 -35.17 28.77
CA TYR A 716 -12.67 -34.79 29.48
C TYR A 716 -13.79 -35.85 29.33
N GLU A 717 -14.64 -36.01 30.35
CA GLU A 717 -15.69 -37.05 30.39
C GLU A 717 -16.92 -36.63 29.59
N ARG A 718 -17.23 -37.32 28.48
CA ARG A 718 -18.33 -36.94 27.57
C ARG A 718 -19.67 -36.71 28.28
N LYS A 719 -20.02 -37.57 29.24
CA LYS A 719 -21.33 -37.55 29.91
C LYS A 719 -21.54 -36.37 30.85
N THR A 720 -20.46 -35.71 31.26
CA THR A 720 -20.49 -34.60 32.22
C THR A 720 -20.23 -33.25 31.56
N ILE A 721 -19.93 -33.22 30.25
CA ILE A 721 -19.78 -31.97 29.50
C ILE A 721 -21.14 -31.28 29.35
N VAL A 722 -21.21 -30.04 29.80
CA VAL A 722 -22.39 -29.17 29.69
C VAL A 722 -22.07 -28.04 28.71
N VAL A 723 -22.88 -27.91 27.67
CA VAL A 723 -22.85 -26.78 26.73
C VAL A 723 -24.17 -26.02 26.89
N ARG A 724 -24.11 -24.82 27.45
CA ARG A 724 -25.27 -23.95 27.70
C ARG A 724 -25.26 -22.80 26.71
N GLU A 725 -26.29 -22.73 25.84
CA GLU A 725 -26.45 -21.62 24.92
C GLU A 725 -26.95 -20.36 25.65
N ILE A 726 -26.29 -19.22 25.39
CA ILE A 726 -26.61 -17.90 25.96
C ILE A 726 -26.72 -16.80 24.88
N THR A 727 -26.78 -17.17 23.60
CA THR A 727 -26.80 -16.26 22.44
C THR A 727 -27.72 -15.04 22.60
N GLU A 728 -28.96 -15.26 23.05
CA GLU A 728 -29.98 -14.21 23.22
C GLU A 728 -29.65 -13.18 24.30
N ASN A 729 -28.82 -13.56 25.27
CA ASN A 729 -28.41 -12.69 26.36
C ASN A 729 -27.05 -12.03 26.09
N VAL A 730 -26.38 -12.35 24.98
CA VAL A 730 -25.07 -11.81 24.59
C VAL A 730 -25.21 -10.83 23.43
N PHE A 731 -25.52 -11.32 22.22
CA PHE A 731 -25.41 -10.50 21.01
C PHE A 731 -26.40 -9.33 20.95
N PRO A 732 -27.71 -9.50 21.21
CA PRO A 732 -28.65 -8.39 21.12
C PRO A 732 -28.34 -7.25 22.10
N GLY A 733 -27.89 -7.60 23.31
CA GLY A 733 -27.51 -6.65 24.34
C GLY A 733 -26.27 -5.85 23.97
N LEU A 734 -25.23 -6.54 23.48
CA LEU A 734 -24.00 -5.93 23.00
C LEU A 734 -24.26 -4.97 21.83
N VAL A 735 -25.11 -5.38 20.87
CA VAL A 735 -25.52 -4.56 19.74
C VAL A 735 -26.22 -3.28 20.20
N LYS A 736 -27.19 -3.41 21.12
CA LYS A 736 -27.89 -2.25 21.72
C LYS A 736 -26.96 -1.34 22.52
N PHE A 737 -25.93 -1.88 23.17
CA PHE A 737 -24.95 -1.06 23.87
C PHE A 737 -24.10 -0.24 22.91
N ILE A 738 -23.52 -0.87 21.88
CA ILE A 738 -22.69 -0.17 20.88
C ILE A 738 -23.51 0.92 20.18
N ASP A 739 -24.78 0.66 19.88
CA ASP A 739 -25.68 1.63 19.25
C ASP A 739 -25.94 2.86 20.13
N ARG A 740 -26.27 2.63 21.41
CA ARG A 740 -26.46 3.70 22.40
C ARG A 740 -25.19 4.54 22.58
N GLN A 741 -24.05 3.87 22.67
CA GLN A 741 -22.77 4.53 22.92
C GLN A 741 -22.30 5.33 21.70
N ASP A 742 -22.51 4.85 20.47
CA ASP A 742 -22.20 5.63 19.26
C ASP A 742 -23.14 6.81 19.10
N SER A 743 -24.43 6.64 19.40
CA SER A 743 -25.40 7.73 19.37
C SER A 743 -25.02 8.86 20.34
N ALA A 744 -24.67 8.49 21.59
CA ALA A 744 -24.21 9.46 22.59
C ALA A 744 -22.90 10.17 22.19
N LEU A 745 -21.98 9.47 21.53
CA LEU A 745 -20.74 10.08 21.01
C LEU A 745 -20.98 10.97 19.78
N GLY A 746 -22.01 10.65 19.00
CA GLY A 746 -22.42 11.42 17.82
C GLY A 746 -22.75 12.87 18.15
N ASP A 747 -23.35 13.13 19.31
CA ASP A 747 -23.66 14.48 19.81
C ASP A 747 -22.40 15.35 19.98
N TYR A 748 -21.23 14.72 20.17
CA TYR A 748 -19.93 15.39 20.29
C TYR A 748 -19.10 15.34 18.99
N GLY A 749 -19.68 14.87 17.88
CA GLY A 749 -18.95 14.66 16.62
C GLY A 749 -17.93 13.51 16.67
N LEU A 750 -18.07 12.61 17.64
CA LEU A 750 -17.25 11.41 17.82
C LEU A 750 -17.99 10.17 17.28
N SER A 751 -17.26 9.11 16.94
CA SER A 751 -17.86 7.83 16.55
C SER A 751 -17.03 6.65 17.05
N LEU A 752 -17.70 5.56 17.39
CA LEU A 752 -17.07 4.30 17.80
C LEU A 752 -16.32 3.58 16.67
N GLY A 753 -16.48 4.03 15.42
CA GLY A 753 -15.65 3.62 14.29
C GLY A 753 -15.64 2.11 14.06
N GLY A 754 -14.55 1.44 14.42
CA GLY A 754 -14.35 0.00 14.22
C GLY A 754 -15.37 -0.89 14.94
N PHE A 755 -15.89 -0.46 16.09
CA PHE A 755 -16.88 -1.22 16.85
C PHE A 755 -18.26 -1.29 16.16
N LYS A 756 -18.56 -0.40 15.19
CA LYS A 756 -19.76 -0.55 14.35
C LYS A 756 -19.71 -1.76 13.43
N LEU A 757 -18.51 -2.15 12.99
CA LEU A 757 -18.35 -3.38 12.21
C LEU A 757 -18.61 -4.59 13.09
N ALA A 758 -18.05 -4.60 14.30
CA ALA A 758 -18.31 -5.63 15.29
C ALA A 758 -19.81 -5.73 15.62
N GLN A 759 -20.47 -4.60 15.86
CA GLN A 759 -21.92 -4.50 16.06
C GLN A 759 -22.70 -5.19 14.94
N ARG A 760 -22.35 -4.92 13.67
CA ARG A 760 -23.04 -5.54 12.51
C ARG A 760 -22.80 -7.04 12.40
N ILE A 761 -21.59 -7.49 12.74
CA ILE A 761 -21.26 -8.91 12.77
C ILE A 761 -22.09 -9.60 13.86
N PHE A 762 -22.13 -9.05 15.07
CA PHE A 762 -22.94 -9.59 16.17
C PHE A 762 -24.45 -9.52 15.88
N ASP A 763 -24.93 -8.47 15.22
CA ASP A 763 -26.32 -8.33 14.76
C ASP A 763 -26.64 -9.35 13.64
N TRP A 764 -25.67 -9.68 12.79
CA TRP A 764 -25.82 -10.77 11.81
C TRP A 764 -25.86 -12.12 12.52
N PHE A 765 -24.92 -12.41 13.42
CA PHE A 765 -24.93 -13.65 14.23
C PHE A 765 -26.24 -13.82 15.00
N SER A 766 -26.75 -12.73 15.60
CA SER A 766 -28.03 -12.74 16.30
C SER A 766 -29.21 -13.06 15.39
N ARG A 767 -29.25 -12.51 14.17
CA ARG A 767 -30.37 -12.73 13.24
C ARG A 767 -30.33 -14.07 12.52
N THR A 768 -29.15 -14.51 12.09
CA THR A 768 -29.02 -15.76 11.33
C THR A 768 -28.83 -16.98 12.21
N ARG A 769 -28.47 -16.80 13.49
CA ARG A 769 -28.13 -17.88 14.43
C ARG A 769 -27.06 -18.84 13.90
N VAL A 770 -26.23 -18.38 12.96
CA VAL A 770 -25.13 -19.16 12.37
C VAL A 770 -24.02 -19.44 13.37
N VAL A 771 -23.79 -18.49 14.28
CA VAL A 771 -22.87 -18.60 15.41
C VAL A 771 -23.69 -18.50 16.70
N ARG A 772 -23.45 -19.42 17.62
CA ARG A 772 -24.04 -19.48 18.96
C ARG A 772 -23.02 -19.05 19.99
N ALA A 773 -23.44 -18.24 20.95
CA ALA A 773 -22.65 -17.90 22.10
C ALA A 773 -22.95 -18.92 23.21
N VAL A 774 -21.94 -19.64 23.68
CA VAL A 774 -22.14 -20.75 24.63
C VAL A 774 -21.20 -20.65 25.83
N ILE A 775 -21.66 -21.20 26.95
CA ILE A 775 -20.83 -21.54 28.09
C ILE A 775 -20.58 -23.03 28.04
N VAL A 776 -19.32 -23.43 28.18
CA VAL A 776 -18.90 -24.83 28.20
C VAL A 776 -18.29 -25.13 29.56
N VAL A 777 -18.77 -26.19 30.21
CA VAL A 777 -18.19 -26.75 31.43
C VAL A 777 -17.91 -28.22 31.19
N ALA A 778 -16.68 -28.64 31.43
CA ALA A 778 -16.24 -30.01 31.17
C ALA A 778 -15.37 -30.51 32.33
N PRO A 779 -15.92 -31.39 33.19
CA PRO A 779 -15.14 -32.08 34.21
C PRO A 779 -14.12 -33.06 33.61
N VAL A 780 -12.96 -33.17 34.24
CA VAL A 780 -11.90 -34.10 33.82
C VAL A 780 -12.26 -35.55 34.21
N LEU A 781 -11.78 -36.52 33.43
CA LEU A 781 -11.92 -37.95 33.72
C LEU A 781 -11.16 -38.34 35.01
N CYS A 782 -11.87 -38.53 36.12
CA CYS A 782 -11.26 -39.07 37.35
C CYS A 782 -11.03 -40.58 37.25
N ASN A 783 -9.83 -41.03 37.59
CA ASN A 783 -9.56 -42.44 37.92
C ASN A 783 -10.31 -42.81 39.22
N GLY A 784 -11.59 -43.19 39.11
CA GLY A 784 -12.28 -44.03 40.11
C GLY A 784 -13.01 -43.35 41.28
N VAL A 785 -13.22 -42.03 41.32
CA VAL A 785 -14.03 -41.37 42.37
C VAL A 785 -15.20 -40.62 41.74
N GLN A 786 -16.43 -41.06 42.07
CA GLN A 786 -17.69 -40.40 41.69
C GLN A 786 -17.78 -39.00 42.31
N GLN A 787 -17.77 -37.95 41.48
CA GLN A 787 -18.25 -36.62 41.89
C GLN A 787 -19.78 -36.55 41.83
N PRO A 788 -20.42 -35.69 42.64
CA PRO A 788 -21.87 -35.56 42.65
C PRO A 788 -22.37 -35.08 41.29
N THR A 789 -23.34 -35.81 40.73
CA THR A 789 -24.10 -35.42 39.53
C THR A 789 -24.66 -34.01 39.68
N TYR A 790 -24.17 -33.09 38.86
CA TYR A 790 -24.78 -31.76 38.70
C TYR A 790 -26.21 -31.93 38.16
N ARG A 791 -27.20 -31.39 38.89
CA ARG A 791 -28.61 -31.46 38.51
C ARG A 791 -28.81 -30.80 37.15
N ALA A 792 -29.39 -31.53 36.20
CA ALA A 792 -30.05 -30.94 35.05
C ALA A 792 -31.17 -30.02 35.58
N LEU A 793 -31.00 -28.71 35.44
CA LEU A 793 -32.06 -27.75 35.67
C LEU A 793 -32.93 -27.73 34.41
N GLU A 794 -34.16 -28.22 34.57
CA GLU A 794 -35.19 -28.22 33.54
C GLU A 794 -35.50 -26.79 33.06
N ASN A 795 -35.60 -26.60 31.74
CA ASN A 795 -36.08 -25.38 31.10
C ASN A 795 -37.48 -25.02 31.63
N PRO A 796 -37.71 -23.81 32.18
CA PRO A 796 -39.04 -23.22 32.11
C PRO A 796 -39.17 -22.51 30.75
N LEU A 797 -40.23 -22.89 30.03
CA LEU A 797 -40.74 -22.23 28.82
C LEU A 797 -40.90 -20.71 28.98
#